data_AF-A0A6J1JD34-F1
#
_entry.id   AF-A0A6J1JD34-F1
#
_cell.length_a   1.000
_cell.length_b   1.000
_cell.length_c   1.000
_cell.angle_alpha   90.00
_cell.angle_beta   90.00
_cell.angle_gamma   90.00
#
_symmetry.space_group_name_H-M   'P 1'
#
loop_
_entity.id
_entity.type
_entity.pdbx_description
1 polymer ?
#
loop_
_entity_poly.entity_id
_entity_poly.type
_entity_poly.pdbx_seq_one_letter_code
_entity_poly.pdbx_strand_id
1 'polypeptide(L)'
;MTKHRFRNSLKSLFGSYLDPETNERLKGNKSVIEDKVNKIRQLIKGEDLGVEDHDQSEIRKKQSIDELIDDFLNVYQALYEQYDSLTGELRRKFQKRREKESSSSSSSDSDSDDSSKKKVSKDDRGLEREFQEVGEIKQELDAALSEVADLKRILATTSKEHESLNSEHLTALSKLQEADEIIRDFKVEAETWDSQKSKFQLEIEELNLALSNAGRNESELNERLKGMATEMNNYIEEKETARRKIEEGEKTIDESKALADQLKEKLSATMEEKEALNSQHLKTLSRVHEAYMITRDLKVESETWGGEKSKFLLEIEELNQKLGAAGKLEAQLNERLKDIGIENEYLIREKESAQRTIEEMSQRLSNAVKIEAELSGRLKDIETEKDGLIKEKEIAWKEIEQGTRVREELNAMVDQLNSQLTITVEEKKSLSLQLEKEKVELLRSIADHQRNLKEHEDAYKKLNDEFQECKLKLDNAEMKTAEMSREFHNDIRSKEQVKEDLEVMVEDLKRELEVKSDEINSLVENARTIEVKLRLSNQKLRVTEQLLTEKEEIFRKAELKYQKERKLLEERIHGLSATVVANKVTYQKTISTVSENINSNLSQLECVIRKFILEHAKYEKCVMDTSRDLRLTKSWVSNAIEETEGLKKEVADLGKQLEDKKERESILVKQVEKLEIKANKEGSEKDGLVEAIHELEKRQRELEKMMEEKNEGMVGLKEEKKEAIRQLCMLIEYHRDRYDFLKDEVLKLNVKGGQSVR
;
A
#
# COMPACT_ATOMS: atom_id res chain seq x y z
N MET A 1 28.08 24.65 -102.39
CA MET A 1 27.71 25.06 -101.01
C MET A 1 27.55 23.90 -99.99
N THR A 2 27.95 22.65 -100.29
CA THR A 2 27.63 21.47 -99.46
C THR A 2 28.41 21.31 -98.15
N LYS A 3 29.64 21.85 -98.03
CA LYS A 3 30.48 21.72 -96.80
C LYS A 3 29.87 22.38 -95.55
N HIS A 4 29.02 23.40 -95.67
CA HIS A 4 28.47 24.12 -94.51
C HIS A 4 27.30 23.40 -93.82
N ARG A 5 26.41 22.71 -94.55
CA ARG A 5 25.28 21.97 -93.92
C ARG A 5 25.77 20.82 -93.04
N PHE A 6 26.79 20.07 -93.47
CA PHE A 6 27.35 18.97 -92.66
C PHE A 6 28.03 19.47 -91.37
N ARG A 7 28.69 20.64 -91.42
CA ARG A 7 29.36 21.26 -90.26
C ARG A 7 28.37 21.79 -89.21
N ASN A 8 27.20 22.25 -89.65
CA ASN A 8 26.11 22.66 -88.76
C ASN A 8 25.33 21.45 -88.21
N SER A 9 25.10 20.41 -89.01
CA SER A 9 24.44 19.17 -88.54
C SER A 9 25.23 18.46 -87.43
N LEU A 10 26.56 18.34 -87.58
CA LEU A 10 27.41 17.80 -86.52
C LEU A 10 27.49 18.69 -85.26
N LYS A 11 27.37 20.02 -85.42
CA LYS A 11 27.20 20.93 -84.27
C LYS A 11 25.86 20.78 -83.58
N SER A 12 24.79 20.50 -84.32
CA SER A 12 23.44 20.30 -83.79
C SER A 12 23.30 18.98 -83.01
N LEU A 13 24.02 17.93 -83.42
CA LEU A 13 23.94 16.60 -82.79
C LEU A 13 24.89 16.42 -81.61
N PHE A 14 26.09 17.02 -81.63
CA PHE A 14 27.08 16.88 -80.55
C PHE A 14 27.27 18.16 -79.71
N GLY A 15 26.52 19.23 -80.00
CA GLY A 15 26.64 20.51 -79.30
C GLY A 15 26.31 20.42 -77.81
N SER A 16 25.23 19.71 -77.45
CA SER A 16 24.78 19.49 -76.07
C SER A 16 25.77 18.68 -75.22
N TYR A 17 26.57 17.81 -75.85
CA TYR A 17 27.59 16.99 -75.21
C TYR A 17 28.96 17.69 -75.07
N LEU A 18 29.15 18.85 -75.71
CA LEU A 18 30.39 19.64 -75.64
C LEU A 18 30.27 20.89 -74.75
N ASP A 19 29.04 21.20 -74.35
CA ASP A 19 28.68 22.33 -73.48
C ASP A 19 29.31 22.18 -72.08
N PRO A 20 30.06 23.16 -71.56
CA PRO A 20 30.64 23.07 -70.21
C PRO A 20 29.59 22.90 -69.10
N GLU A 21 28.41 23.50 -69.25
CA GLU A 21 27.35 23.50 -68.22
C GLU A 21 26.68 22.11 -68.06
N THR A 22 26.52 21.35 -69.16
CA THR A 22 26.01 19.96 -69.08
C THR A 22 27.03 19.02 -68.45
N ASN A 23 28.33 19.27 -68.65
CA ASN A 23 29.41 18.48 -68.07
C ASN A 23 29.57 18.74 -66.56
N GLU A 24 29.44 19.99 -66.10
CA GLU A 24 29.38 20.30 -64.65
C GLU A 24 28.16 19.64 -63.99
N ARG A 25 27.00 19.66 -64.65
CA ARG A 25 25.77 19.03 -64.15
C ARG A 25 25.89 17.50 -64.04
N LEU A 26 26.57 16.85 -64.98
CA LEU A 26 26.90 15.41 -64.89
C LEU A 26 27.88 15.12 -63.74
N LYS A 27 28.88 15.97 -63.54
CA LYS A 27 29.84 15.84 -62.43
C LYS A 27 29.18 16.02 -61.06
N GLY A 28 28.22 16.94 -60.93
CA GLY A 28 27.40 17.08 -59.73
C GLY A 28 26.47 15.88 -59.48
N ASN A 29 25.89 15.31 -60.54
CA ASN A 29 25.09 14.08 -60.44
C ASN A 29 25.93 12.88 -59.96
N LYS A 30 27.20 12.77 -60.38
CA LYS A 30 28.12 11.73 -59.90
C LYS A 30 28.32 11.80 -58.38
N SER A 31 28.65 12.96 -57.83
CA SER A 31 28.80 13.13 -56.37
C SER A 31 27.49 12.84 -55.60
N VAL A 32 26.34 13.23 -56.14
CA VAL A 32 25.02 12.93 -55.53
C VAL A 32 24.71 11.43 -55.51
N ILE A 33 25.22 10.67 -56.48
CA ILE A 33 25.07 9.21 -56.52
C ILE A 33 26.04 8.54 -55.53
N GLU A 34 27.30 8.99 -55.47
CA GLU A 34 28.28 8.53 -54.47
C GLU A 34 27.77 8.76 -53.03
N ASP A 35 27.22 9.95 -52.73
CA ASP A 35 26.61 10.27 -51.43
C ASP A 35 25.42 9.35 -51.09
N LYS A 36 24.58 9.03 -52.08
CA LYS A 36 23.43 8.10 -51.88
C LYS A 36 23.89 6.68 -51.60
N VAL A 37 24.92 6.19 -52.29
CA VAL A 37 25.47 4.84 -52.03
C VAL A 37 26.16 4.79 -50.67
N ASN A 38 26.90 5.83 -50.28
CA ASN A 38 27.46 5.95 -48.93
C ASN A 38 26.37 5.95 -47.84
N LYS A 39 25.22 6.58 -48.11
CA LYS A 39 24.06 6.57 -47.19
C LYS A 39 23.38 5.20 -47.11
N ILE A 40 23.27 4.46 -48.22
CA ILE A 40 22.81 3.06 -48.22
C ILE A 40 23.76 2.20 -47.38
N ARG A 41 25.08 2.38 -47.53
CA ARG A 41 26.10 1.67 -46.75
C ARG A 41 26.02 1.97 -45.25
N GLN A 42 25.68 3.21 -44.87
CA GLN A 42 25.40 3.57 -43.47
C GLN A 42 24.12 2.93 -42.93
N LEU A 43 23.06 2.79 -43.73
CA LEU A 43 21.83 2.12 -43.31
C LEU A 43 22.06 0.63 -43.05
N ILE A 44 22.81 -0.06 -43.93
CA ILE A 44 23.15 -1.49 -43.77
C ILE A 44 24.02 -1.74 -42.52
N LYS A 45 24.83 -0.75 -42.10
CA LYS A 45 25.72 -0.84 -40.93
C LYS A 45 25.15 -0.24 -39.65
N GLY A 46 24.09 0.56 -39.72
CA GLY A 46 23.48 1.26 -38.58
C GLY A 46 22.40 0.45 -37.86
N GLU A 47 21.94 -0.66 -38.45
CA GLU A 47 20.87 -1.51 -37.93
C GLU A 47 21.41 -2.64 -37.02
N ASP A 48 22.30 -2.26 -36.09
CA ASP A 48 22.97 -3.17 -35.14
C ASP A 48 23.15 -2.47 -33.76
N LEU A 49 22.01 -2.16 -33.12
CA LEU A 49 21.97 -1.75 -31.71
C LEU A 49 20.88 -2.51 -30.96
N GLY A 50 21.18 -3.78 -30.66
CA GLY A 50 20.68 -4.45 -29.46
C GLY A 50 19.54 -5.46 -29.62
N VAL A 51 19.86 -6.68 -30.07
CA VAL A 51 19.47 -7.94 -29.38
C VAL A 51 20.61 -8.96 -29.55
N GLU A 52 21.04 -9.60 -28.47
CA GLU A 52 22.05 -10.67 -28.46
C GLU A 52 21.47 -12.03 -28.88
N ASP A 53 21.22 -12.24 -30.18
CA ASP A 53 21.28 -13.57 -30.84
C ASP A 53 20.93 -13.42 -32.32
N HIS A 54 21.91 -13.30 -33.22
CA HIS A 54 21.64 -13.33 -34.66
C HIS A 54 22.66 -14.16 -35.47
N ASP A 55 22.07 -14.90 -36.42
CA ASP A 55 22.64 -15.97 -37.22
C ASP A 55 23.88 -15.54 -38.04
N GLN A 56 24.94 -16.37 -38.07
CA GLN A 56 26.12 -16.15 -38.91
C GLN A 56 25.78 -16.02 -40.41
N SER A 57 24.61 -16.56 -40.82
CA SER A 57 23.97 -16.33 -42.11
C SER A 57 23.80 -14.85 -42.46
N GLU A 58 23.35 -14.03 -41.51
CA GLU A 58 23.03 -12.62 -41.77
C GLU A 58 24.27 -11.74 -41.84
N ILE A 59 25.30 -12.03 -41.03
CA ILE A 59 26.60 -11.36 -41.13
C ILE A 59 27.23 -11.62 -42.51
N ARG A 60 27.16 -12.86 -43.02
CA ARG A 60 27.63 -13.20 -44.37
C ARG A 60 26.81 -12.53 -45.48
N LYS A 61 25.49 -12.39 -45.31
CA LYS A 61 24.63 -11.64 -46.25
C LYS A 61 24.95 -10.15 -46.24
N LYS A 62 25.11 -9.52 -45.06
CA LYS A 62 25.55 -8.11 -44.93
C LYS A 62 26.90 -7.90 -45.61
N GLN A 63 27.87 -8.81 -45.43
CA GLN A 63 29.17 -8.78 -46.12
C GLN A 63 29.05 -8.92 -47.64
N SER A 64 28.29 -9.90 -48.13
CA SER A 64 28.08 -10.12 -49.57
C SER A 64 27.35 -8.94 -50.25
N ILE A 65 26.47 -8.23 -49.54
CA ILE A 65 25.82 -7.01 -50.03
C ILE A 65 26.83 -5.85 -50.08
N ASP A 66 27.71 -5.71 -49.09
CA ASP A 66 28.77 -4.69 -49.08
C ASP A 66 29.75 -4.92 -50.25
N GLU A 67 30.12 -6.18 -50.55
CA GLU A 67 30.94 -6.56 -51.72
C GLU A 67 30.24 -6.25 -53.06
N LEU A 68 28.95 -6.58 -53.21
CA LEU A 68 28.15 -6.26 -54.40
C LEU A 68 28.02 -4.74 -54.64
N ILE A 69 27.98 -3.94 -53.56
CA ILE A 69 27.95 -2.47 -53.65
C ILE A 69 29.32 -1.94 -54.10
N ASP A 70 30.42 -2.45 -53.54
CA ASP A 70 31.77 -2.04 -53.91
C ASP A 70 32.09 -2.43 -55.38
N ASP A 71 31.66 -3.61 -55.86
CA ASP A 71 31.72 -4.01 -57.28
C ASP A 71 30.89 -3.10 -58.20
N PHE A 72 29.66 -2.76 -57.81
CA PHE A 72 28.82 -1.84 -58.58
C PHE A 72 29.44 -0.44 -58.68
N LEU A 73 30.01 0.08 -57.59
CA LEU A 73 30.73 1.36 -57.58
C LEU A 73 31.95 1.32 -58.49
N ASN A 74 32.76 0.25 -58.45
CA ASN A 74 33.92 0.08 -59.32
C ASN A 74 33.53 0.09 -60.81
N VAL A 75 32.48 -0.64 -61.19
CA VAL A 75 31.96 -0.67 -62.57
C VAL A 75 31.41 0.70 -62.99
N TYR A 76 30.64 1.36 -62.13
CA TYR A 76 30.08 2.70 -62.36
C TYR A 76 31.19 3.75 -62.54
N GLN A 77 32.24 3.69 -61.72
CA GLN A 77 33.35 4.63 -61.75
C GLN A 77 34.22 4.43 -63.00
N ALA A 78 34.51 3.18 -63.38
CA ALA A 78 35.19 2.86 -64.64
C ALA A 78 34.38 3.30 -65.88
N LEU A 79 33.05 3.15 -65.85
CA LEU A 79 32.17 3.63 -66.92
C LEU A 79 32.21 5.17 -67.05
N TYR A 80 32.22 5.89 -65.93
CA TYR A 80 32.40 7.35 -65.93
C TYR A 80 33.76 7.78 -66.47
N GLU A 81 34.84 7.09 -66.10
CA GLU A 81 36.19 7.38 -66.62
C GLU A 81 36.30 7.15 -68.13
N GLN A 82 35.64 6.10 -68.65
CA GLN A 82 35.52 5.88 -70.10
C GLN A 82 34.71 6.99 -70.79
N TYR A 83 33.60 7.44 -70.18
CA TYR A 83 32.78 8.53 -70.71
C TYR A 83 33.52 9.88 -70.73
N ASP A 84 34.24 10.21 -69.65
CA ASP A 84 35.08 11.42 -69.57
C ASP A 84 36.23 11.37 -70.58
N SER A 85 36.86 10.20 -70.76
CA SER A 85 37.91 9.99 -71.76
C SER A 85 37.39 10.18 -73.19
N LEU A 86 36.23 9.57 -73.52
CA LEU A 86 35.58 9.68 -74.83
C LEU A 86 35.13 11.11 -75.14
N THR A 87 34.55 11.80 -74.15
CA THR A 87 34.14 13.21 -74.24
C THR A 87 35.35 14.14 -74.40
N GLY A 88 36.44 13.85 -73.68
CA GLY A 88 37.72 14.54 -73.82
C GLY A 88 38.40 14.30 -75.17
N GLU A 89 38.26 13.11 -75.76
CA GLU A 89 38.68 12.85 -77.14
C GLU A 89 37.82 13.58 -78.18
N LEU A 90 36.50 13.60 -78.02
CA LEU A 90 35.61 14.37 -78.90
C LEU A 90 35.98 15.85 -78.90
N ARG A 91 36.19 16.43 -77.71
CA ARG A 91 36.63 17.83 -77.52
C ARG A 91 37.97 18.10 -78.22
N ARG A 92 38.97 17.23 -78.02
CA ARG A 92 40.28 17.31 -78.71
C ARG A 92 40.17 17.21 -80.23
N LYS A 93 39.33 16.32 -80.76
CA LYS A 93 39.07 16.17 -82.21
C LYS A 93 38.31 17.37 -82.80
N PHE A 94 37.43 18.02 -82.04
CA PHE A 94 36.73 19.24 -82.46
C PHE A 94 37.66 20.47 -82.48
N GLN A 95 38.50 20.67 -81.45
CA GLN A 95 39.46 21.78 -81.38
C GLN A 95 40.42 21.75 -82.59
N LYS A 96 41.01 20.57 -82.90
CA LYS A 96 41.95 20.36 -84.03
C LYS A 96 41.36 20.66 -85.42
N ARG A 97 40.04 20.81 -85.55
CA ARG A 97 39.32 21.07 -86.82
C ARG A 97 38.94 22.53 -87.03
N ARG A 98 39.37 23.45 -86.15
CA ARG A 98 39.03 24.89 -86.23
C ARG A 98 40.12 25.76 -86.88
N GLU A 99 41.34 25.24 -87.07
CA GLU A 99 42.51 25.99 -87.54
C GLU A 99 42.83 25.86 -89.05
N LYS A 100 41.94 25.24 -89.86
CA LYS A 100 42.11 25.17 -91.32
C LYS A 100 40.90 25.66 -92.11
N GLU A 101 41.25 26.38 -93.19
CA GLU A 101 40.47 26.83 -94.36
C GLU A 101 39.67 28.15 -94.23
N SER A 102 40.14 29.13 -95.02
CA SER A 102 39.49 30.40 -95.40
C SER A 102 39.56 30.55 -96.93
N SER A 103 38.53 31.13 -97.57
CA SER A 103 38.37 31.42 -99.04
C SER A 103 38.09 30.20 -99.96
N SER A 104 37.48 30.29 -101.18
CA SER A 104 36.59 31.27 -101.86
C SER A 104 35.93 30.67 -103.13
N SER A 105 34.99 31.39 -103.77
CA SER A 105 34.46 31.20 -105.15
C SER A 105 33.57 29.94 -105.39
N SER A 106 32.91 29.68 -106.55
CA SER A 106 32.88 30.34 -107.89
C SER A 106 31.50 30.18 -108.61
N SER A 107 31.40 30.58 -109.89
CA SER A 107 30.18 30.77 -110.72
C SER A 107 30.36 30.52 -112.24
N SER A 108 29.31 30.12 -112.99
CA SER A 108 28.77 30.74 -114.25
C SER A 108 27.92 29.79 -115.14
N ASP A 109 26.94 30.36 -115.87
CA ASP A 109 25.98 29.73 -116.82
C ASP A 109 26.14 30.24 -118.28
N SER A 110 25.40 29.68 -119.25
CA SER A 110 25.15 30.08 -120.70
C SER A 110 24.21 29.03 -121.37
N ASP A 111 23.58 29.14 -122.57
CA ASP A 111 22.95 30.20 -123.43
C ASP A 111 22.25 29.49 -124.65
N SER A 112 21.33 30.14 -125.43
CA SER A 112 20.64 29.51 -126.60
C SER A 112 20.15 30.45 -127.76
N ASP A 113 20.53 30.10 -129.01
CA ASP A 113 19.88 30.12 -130.36
C ASP A 113 19.20 31.32 -131.13
N ASP A 114 19.42 31.23 -132.47
CA ASP A 114 18.65 31.60 -133.71
C ASP A 114 18.70 32.99 -134.43
N SER A 115 18.84 32.95 -135.79
CA SER A 115 17.99 33.63 -136.83
C SER A 115 18.68 33.78 -138.23
N SER A 116 17.89 34.06 -139.30
CA SER A 116 18.24 33.83 -140.74
C SER A 116 17.93 34.99 -141.72
N LYS A 117 18.44 34.95 -143.01
CA LYS A 117 17.73 35.38 -144.27
C LYS A 117 18.51 35.40 -145.63
N LYS A 118 17.98 34.62 -146.62
CA LYS A 118 17.32 35.04 -147.91
C LYS A 118 18.06 35.72 -149.13
N LYS A 119 18.13 34.97 -150.27
CA LYS A 119 17.89 35.28 -151.75
C LYS A 119 18.58 36.49 -152.47
N VAL A 120 18.71 36.68 -153.81
CA VAL A 120 18.67 35.91 -155.12
C VAL A 120 19.25 36.80 -156.28
N SER A 121 19.47 36.24 -157.48
CA SER A 121 20.07 36.70 -158.76
C SER A 121 19.46 37.88 -159.58
N LYS A 122 20.17 38.27 -160.67
CA LYS A 122 19.75 38.90 -161.96
C LYS A 122 20.79 38.57 -163.07
N ASP A 123 20.57 38.55 -164.41
CA ASP A 123 19.37 38.65 -165.28
C ASP A 123 19.67 38.22 -166.75
N ASP A 124 18.58 38.02 -167.53
CA ASP A 124 18.33 38.49 -168.93
C ASP A 124 18.17 37.54 -170.16
N ARG A 125 17.40 37.99 -171.17
CA ARG A 125 16.86 37.25 -172.35
C ARG A 125 16.95 38.02 -173.71
N GLY A 126 16.87 37.27 -174.82
CA GLY A 126 16.52 37.73 -176.19
C GLY A 126 17.35 36.99 -177.26
N LEU A 127 16.83 36.35 -178.32
CA LEU A 127 15.57 36.51 -179.09
C LEU A 127 14.96 35.13 -179.52
N GLU A 128 13.83 35.19 -180.24
CA GLU A 128 13.06 34.11 -180.91
C GLU A 128 12.03 33.33 -180.06
N ARG A 129 10.87 33.05 -180.66
CA ARG A 129 9.56 33.37 -180.02
C ARG A 129 8.62 32.20 -179.71
N GLU A 130 9.11 30.98 -179.59
CA GLU A 130 8.27 29.79 -179.26
C GLU A 130 8.76 28.99 -178.03
N PHE A 131 9.75 29.51 -177.27
CA PHE A 131 10.30 28.87 -176.07
C PHE A 131 9.99 29.59 -174.74
N GLN A 132 9.16 30.64 -174.76
CA GLN A 132 9.03 31.57 -173.62
C GLN A 132 8.07 31.08 -172.51
N GLU A 133 6.89 30.53 -172.84
CA GLU A 133 5.88 30.12 -171.85
C GLU A 133 6.35 28.94 -170.96
N VAL A 134 7.09 27.98 -171.54
CA VAL A 134 7.65 26.84 -170.80
C VAL A 134 8.71 27.29 -169.78
N GLY A 135 9.40 28.41 -170.05
CA GLY A 135 10.43 28.96 -169.15
C GLY A 135 9.84 29.64 -167.91
N GLU A 136 8.76 30.41 -168.07
CA GLU A 136 8.12 31.14 -166.97
C GLU A 136 7.33 30.18 -166.06
N ILE A 137 6.57 29.24 -166.64
CA ILE A 137 5.90 28.17 -165.87
C ILE A 137 6.93 27.34 -165.08
N LYS A 138 8.12 27.09 -165.63
CA LYS A 138 9.18 26.36 -164.94
C LYS A 138 9.80 27.16 -163.78
N GLN A 139 10.08 28.45 -163.97
CA GLN A 139 10.58 29.30 -162.89
C GLN A 139 9.55 29.51 -161.77
N GLU A 140 8.27 29.63 -162.11
CA GLU A 140 7.19 29.76 -161.12
C GLU A 140 6.95 28.44 -160.38
N LEU A 141 7.04 27.29 -161.07
CA LEU A 141 7.01 25.96 -160.47
C LEU A 141 8.22 25.71 -159.54
N ASP A 142 9.43 26.09 -159.95
CA ASP A 142 10.64 25.96 -159.13
C ASP A 142 10.59 26.90 -157.90
N ALA A 143 10.02 28.11 -158.04
CA ALA A 143 9.79 29.03 -156.93
C ALA A 143 8.73 28.50 -155.95
N ALA A 144 7.61 27.97 -156.45
CA ALA A 144 6.57 27.33 -155.65
C ALA A 144 7.08 26.05 -154.98
N LEU A 145 7.90 25.24 -155.65
CA LEU A 145 8.56 24.08 -155.04
C LEU A 145 9.53 24.50 -153.93
N SER A 146 10.28 25.59 -154.10
CA SER A 146 11.17 26.13 -153.08
C SER A 146 10.38 26.68 -151.87
N GLU A 147 9.26 27.36 -152.09
CA GLU A 147 8.39 27.86 -151.01
C GLU A 147 7.65 26.72 -150.30
N VAL A 148 7.18 25.71 -151.02
CA VAL A 148 6.64 24.47 -150.44
C VAL A 148 7.72 23.71 -149.66
N ALA A 149 8.99 23.72 -150.09
CA ALA A 149 10.09 23.13 -149.34
C ALA A 149 10.43 23.91 -148.05
N ASP A 150 10.40 25.24 -148.10
CA ASP A 150 10.60 26.10 -146.92
C ASP A 150 9.42 25.99 -145.95
N LEU A 151 8.17 25.99 -146.44
CA LEU A 151 6.98 25.74 -145.63
C LEU A 151 6.96 24.33 -145.03
N LYS A 152 7.40 23.30 -145.78
CA LYS A 152 7.60 21.95 -145.22
C LYS A 152 8.67 21.93 -144.13
N ARG A 153 9.74 22.71 -144.27
CA ARG A 153 10.79 22.82 -143.24
C ARG A 153 10.24 23.50 -141.98
N ILE A 154 9.50 24.60 -142.13
CA ILE A 154 8.85 25.32 -141.02
C ILE A 154 7.79 24.43 -140.34
N LEU A 155 6.97 23.72 -141.12
CA LEU A 155 5.99 22.77 -140.58
C LEU A 155 6.68 21.64 -139.81
N ALA A 156 7.81 21.13 -140.31
CA ALA A 156 8.59 20.10 -139.62
C ALA A 156 9.25 20.63 -138.33
N THR A 157 9.79 21.86 -138.30
CA THR A 157 10.35 22.43 -137.07
C THR A 157 9.26 22.73 -136.05
N THR A 158 8.16 23.37 -136.46
CA THR A 158 7.02 23.65 -135.56
C THR A 158 6.29 22.39 -135.09
N SER A 159 6.19 21.32 -135.89
CA SER A 159 5.69 20.01 -135.44
C SER A 159 6.63 19.41 -134.38
N LYS A 160 7.94 19.47 -134.62
CA LYS A 160 8.94 18.96 -133.67
C LYS A 160 9.02 19.78 -132.38
N GLU A 161 8.86 21.09 -132.47
CA GLU A 161 8.72 22.00 -131.32
C GLU A 161 7.42 21.71 -130.56
N HIS A 162 6.30 21.52 -131.25
CA HIS A 162 5.03 21.13 -130.65
C HIS A 162 5.10 19.74 -129.98
N GLU A 163 5.79 18.78 -130.59
CA GLU A 163 6.05 17.45 -130.02
C GLU A 163 6.94 17.54 -128.77
N SER A 164 8.01 18.36 -128.82
CA SER A 164 8.88 18.63 -127.66
C SER A 164 8.10 19.28 -126.52
N LEU A 165 7.38 20.37 -126.81
CA LEU A 165 6.59 21.14 -125.85
C LEU A 165 5.42 20.31 -125.29
N ASN A 166 4.81 19.43 -126.08
CA ASN A 166 3.83 18.47 -125.58
C ASN A 166 4.46 17.41 -124.67
N SER A 167 5.70 16.97 -124.94
CA SER A 167 6.42 16.07 -124.03
C SER A 167 6.84 16.76 -122.72
N GLU A 168 7.19 18.04 -122.77
CA GLU A 168 7.45 18.89 -121.61
C GLU A 168 6.17 19.17 -120.81
N HIS A 169 5.04 19.42 -121.48
CA HIS A 169 3.74 19.59 -120.84
C HIS A 169 3.24 18.31 -120.16
N LEU A 170 3.42 17.14 -120.79
CA LEU A 170 3.11 15.83 -120.19
C LEU A 170 4.00 15.54 -118.97
N THR A 171 5.30 15.84 -119.03
CA THR A 171 6.20 15.67 -117.88
C THR A 171 5.98 16.70 -116.78
N ALA A 172 5.53 17.92 -117.11
CA ALA A 172 5.08 18.91 -116.14
C ALA A 172 3.79 18.48 -115.43
N LEU A 173 2.81 17.92 -116.18
CA LEU A 173 1.60 17.35 -115.60
C LEU A 173 1.88 16.18 -114.65
N SER A 174 2.79 15.26 -115.02
CA SER A 174 3.22 14.16 -114.12
C SER A 174 3.77 14.71 -112.81
N LYS A 175 4.71 15.65 -112.88
CA LYS A 175 5.31 16.29 -111.70
C LYS A 175 4.29 17.06 -110.85
N LEU A 176 3.25 17.61 -111.47
CA LEU A 176 2.19 18.33 -110.76
C LEU A 176 1.25 17.35 -110.05
N GLN A 177 0.91 16.21 -110.67
CA GLN A 177 0.19 15.10 -110.03
C GLN A 177 0.99 14.49 -108.87
N GLU A 178 2.29 14.28 -109.05
CA GLU A 178 3.21 13.83 -107.98
C GLU A 178 3.25 14.83 -106.81
N ALA A 179 3.27 16.14 -107.11
CA ALA A 179 3.21 17.18 -106.07
C ALA A 179 1.85 17.22 -105.34
N ASP A 180 0.73 17.07 -106.06
CA ASP A 180 -0.62 16.99 -105.49
C ASP A 180 -0.85 15.71 -104.66
N GLU A 181 -0.11 14.63 -104.94
CA GLU A 181 -0.05 13.43 -104.12
C GLU A 181 0.71 13.69 -102.82
N ILE A 182 1.92 14.25 -102.90
CA ILE A 182 2.73 14.64 -101.73
C ILE A 182 1.97 15.65 -100.84
N ILE A 183 1.22 16.59 -101.42
CA ILE A 183 0.39 17.55 -100.66
C ILE A 183 -0.78 16.84 -99.95
N ARG A 184 -1.41 15.85 -100.57
CA ARG A 184 -2.46 15.03 -99.92
C ARG A 184 -1.87 14.24 -98.75
N ASP A 185 -0.73 13.60 -98.94
CA ASP A 185 -0.06 12.82 -97.90
C ASP A 185 0.33 13.70 -96.70
N PHE A 186 0.98 14.85 -96.93
CA PHE A 186 1.27 15.81 -95.86
C PHE A 186 0.02 16.36 -95.15
N LYS A 187 -1.10 16.49 -95.86
CA LYS A 187 -2.37 16.91 -95.25
C LYS A 187 -2.93 15.82 -94.32
N VAL A 188 -2.89 14.55 -94.75
CA VAL A 188 -3.26 13.42 -93.90
C VAL A 188 -2.34 13.33 -92.69
N GLU A 189 -1.02 13.48 -92.88
CA GLU A 189 -0.07 13.54 -91.75
C GLU A 189 -0.44 14.65 -90.77
N ALA A 190 -0.72 15.88 -91.23
CA ALA A 190 -1.15 16.99 -90.38
C ALA A 190 -2.44 16.67 -89.59
N GLU A 191 -3.46 16.12 -90.23
CA GLU A 191 -4.71 15.71 -89.59
C GLU A 191 -4.48 14.59 -88.54
N THR A 192 -3.53 13.67 -88.79
CA THR A 192 -3.12 12.66 -87.78
C THR A 192 -2.33 13.27 -86.62
N TRP A 193 -1.47 14.26 -86.87
CA TRP A 193 -0.72 14.97 -85.82
C TRP A 193 -1.64 15.80 -84.90
N ASP A 194 -2.62 16.51 -85.45
CA ASP A 194 -3.62 17.21 -84.63
C ASP A 194 -4.51 16.25 -83.84
N SER A 195 -4.84 15.09 -84.42
CA SER A 195 -5.54 14.01 -83.71
C SER A 195 -4.72 13.43 -82.55
N GLN A 196 -3.41 13.21 -82.76
CA GLN A 196 -2.49 12.76 -81.71
C GLN A 196 -2.30 13.82 -80.61
N LYS A 197 -2.11 15.08 -81.00
CA LYS A 197 -2.01 16.22 -80.07
C LYS A 197 -3.24 16.34 -79.19
N SER A 198 -4.44 16.18 -79.76
CA SER A 198 -5.70 16.19 -79.00
C SER A 198 -5.78 15.03 -77.99
N LYS A 199 -5.29 13.84 -78.36
CA LYS A 199 -5.19 12.69 -77.43
C LYS A 199 -4.21 12.97 -76.29
N PHE A 200 -3.01 13.49 -76.59
CA PHE A 200 -2.04 13.84 -75.55
C PHE A 200 -2.54 14.95 -74.62
N GLN A 201 -3.34 15.90 -75.11
CA GLN A 201 -3.98 16.92 -74.26
C GLN A 201 -4.97 16.29 -73.28
N LEU A 202 -5.83 15.39 -73.73
CA LEU A 202 -6.75 14.65 -72.85
C LEU A 202 -5.99 13.78 -71.83
N GLU A 203 -4.94 13.09 -72.26
CA GLU A 203 -4.08 12.29 -71.37
C GLU A 203 -3.39 13.16 -70.31
N ILE A 204 -2.93 14.36 -70.67
CA ILE A 204 -2.38 15.34 -69.73
C ILE A 204 -3.44 15.82 -68.73
N GLU A 205 -4.69 16.05 -69.17
CA GLU A 205 -5.79 16.45 -68.28
C GLU A 205 -6.17 15.31 -67.31
N GLU A 206 -6.27 14.08 -67.79
CA GLU A 206 -6.52 12.88 -66.97
C GLU A 206 -5.39 12.65 -65.95
N LEU A 207 -4.12 12.77 -66.36
CA LEU A 207 -2.97 12.66 -65.47
C LEU A 207 -2.93 13.77 -64.42
N ASN A 208 -3.30 15.01 -64.77
CA ASN A 208 -3.40 16.11 -63.81
C ASN A 208 -4.54 15.89 -62.80
N LEU A 209 -5.69 15.35 -63.24
CA LEU A 209 -6.79 14.97 -62.36
C LEU A 209 -6.37 13.86 -61.40
N ALA A 210 -5.68 12.83 -61.92
CA ALA A 210 -5.13 11.74 -61.12
C ALA A 210 -4.09 12.23 -60.10
N LEU A 211 -3.19 13.15 -60.49
CA LEU A 211 -2.20 13.77 -59.61
C LEU A 211 -2.86 14.59 -58.49
N SER A 212 -3.89 15.37 -58.82
CA SER A 212 -4.66 16.15 -57.84
C SER A 212 -5.38 15.22 -56.83
N ASN A 213 -5.99 14.14 -57.31
CA ASN A 213 -6.61 13.13 -56.46
C ASN A 213 -5.59 12.40 -55.58
N ALA A 214 -4.39 12.09 -56.12
CA ALA A 214 -3.30 11.49 -55.36
C ALA A 214 -2.82 12.40 -54.23
N GLY A 215 -2.58 13.70 -54.51
CA GLY A 215 -2.20 14.68 -53.49
C GLY A 215 -3.29 14.89 -52.42
N ARG A 216 -4.56 14.85 -52.81
CA ARG A 216 -5.69 14.88 -51.87
C ARG A 216 -5.66 13.66 -50.93
N ASN A 217 -5.49 12.46 -51.48
CA ASN A 217 -5.41 11.22 -50.71
C ASN A 217 -4.15 11.17 -49.82
N GLU A 218 -3.01 11.70 -50.28
CA GLU A 218 -1.79 11.86 -49.49
C GLU A 218 -2.05 12.77 -48.27
N SER A 219 -2.78 13.88 -48.46
CA SER A 219 -3.14 14.79 -47.37
C SER A 219 -4.07 14.12 -46.32
N GLU A 220 -5.09 13.36 -46.76
CA GLU A 220 -5.98 12.60 -45.88
C GLU A 220 -5.24 11.49 -45.11
N LEU A 221 -4.31 10.79 -45.78
CA LEU A 221 -3.47 9.77 -45.14
C LEU A 221 -2.53 10.39 -44.10
N ASN A 222 -1.89 11.52 -44.41
CA ASN A 222 -1.01 12.24 -43.48
C ASN A 222 -1.78 12.79 -42.26
N GLU A 223 -3.02 13.27 -42.46
CA GLU A 223 -3.88 13.69 -41.35
C GLU A 223 -4.31 12.51 -40.46
N ARG A 224 -4.68 11.36 -41.06
CA ARG A 224 -4.90 10.11 -40.31
C ARG A 224 -3.67 9.64 -39.54
N LEU A 225 -2.49 9.73 -40.14
CA LEU A 225 -1.22 9.31 -39.55
C LEU A 225 -0.86 10.20 -38.35
N LYS A 226 -1.13 11.52 -38.44
CA LYS A 226 -1.06 12.43 -37.29
C LYS A 226 -2.05 12.08 -36.19
N GLY A 227 -3.31 11.77 -36.55
CA GLY A 227 -4.32 11.30 -35.59
C GLY A 227 -3.86 10.07 -34.82
N MET A 228 -3.44 9.02 -35.54
CA MET A 228 -2.86 7.81 -34.96
C MET A 228 -1.61 8.08 -34.11
N ALA A 229 -0.75 9.03 -34.51
CA ALA A 229 0.41 9.41 -33.69
C ALA A 229 0.00 10.09 -32.38
N THR A 230 -1.05 10.93 -32.39
CA THR A 230 -1.60 11.52 -31.15
C THR A 230 -2.28 10.48 -30.26
N GLU A 231 -3.03 9.53 -30.84
CA GLU A 231 -3.63 8.41 -30.10
C GLU A 231 -2.54 7.51 -29.48
N MET A 232 -1.49 7.17 -30.24
CA MET A 232 -0.35 6.40 -29.75
C MET A 232 0.34 7.11 -28.57
N ASN A 233 0.57 8.42 -28.65
CA ASN A 233 1.16 9.19 -27.56
C ASN A 233 0.25 9.18 -26.31
N ASN A 234 -1.07 9.36 -26.47
CA ASN A 234 -2.02 9.26 -25.36
C ASN A 234 -1.97 7.86 -24.71
N TYR A 235 -1.92 6.78 -25.50
CA TYR A 235 -1.77 5.41 -24.98
C TYR A 235 -0.42 5.18 -24.27
N ILE A 236 0.66 5.83 -24.73
CA ILE A 236 1.95 5.80 -24.05
C ILE A 236 1.85 6.51 -22.69
N GLU A 237 1.26 7.71 -22.62
CA GLU A 237 1.05 8.44 -21.36
C GLU A 237 0.14 7.66 -20.40
N GLU A 238 -0.97 7.09 -20.87
CA GLU A 238 -1.84 6.23 -20.07
C GLU A 238 -1.06 5.02 -19.51
N LYS A 239 -0.28 4.33 -20.35
CA LYS A 239 0.57 3.21 -19.94
C LYS A 239 1.62 3.62 -18.90
N GLU A 240 2.22 4.80 -19.02
CA GLU A 240 3.18 5.32 -18.03
C GLU A 240 2.51 5.73 -16.70
N THR A 241 1.30 6.29 -16.73
CA THR A 241 0.54 6.56 -15.49
C THR A 241 0.09 5.26 -14.80
N ALA A 242 -0.27 4.24 -15.57
CA ALA A 242 -0.57 2.91 -15.04
C ALA A 242 0.68 2.26 -14.44
N ARG A 243 1.83 2.33 -15.12
CA ARG A 243 3.11 1.82 -14.60
C ARG A 243 3.49 2.47 -13.27
N ARG A 244 3.39 3.80 -13.15
CA ARG A 244 3.66 4.51 -11.89
C ARG A 244 2.75 4.07 -10.75
N LYS A 245 1.46 3.85 -11.00
CA LYS A 245 0.52 3.34 -9.98
C LYS A 245 0.84 1.89 -9.56
N ILE A 246 1.35 1.07 -10.47
CA ILE A 246 1.80 -0.30 -10.14
C ILE A 246 3.05 -0.23 -9.26
N GLU A 247 4.03 0.60 -9.63
CA GLU A 247 5.29 0.81 -8.89
C GLU A 247 5.05 1.39 -7.47
N GLU A 248 4.10 2.32 -7.33
CA GLU A 248 3.61 2.78 -6.02
C GLU A 248 2.92 1.64 -5.23
N GLY A 249 2.10 0.83 -5.90
CA GLY A 249 1.44 -0.34 -5.30
C GLY A 249 2.44 -1.38 -4.79
N GLU A 250 3.44 -1.74 -5.60
CA GLU A 250 4.53 -2.65 -5.24
C GLU A 250 5.30 -2.15 -4.01
N LYS A 251 5.61 -0.84 -3.96
CA LYS A 251 6.23 -0.22 -2.79
C LYS A 251 5.38 -0.40 -1.51
N THR A 252 4.07 -0.16 -1.58
CA THR A 252 3.18 -0.36 -0.41
C THR A 252 3.05 -1.83 0.00
N ILE A 253 3.17 -2.76 -0.95
CA ILE A 253 3.21 -4.20 -0.69
C ILE A 253 4.50 -4.56 0.05
N ASP A 254 5.65 -4.05 -0.36
CA ASP A 254 6.93 -4.32 0.29
C ASP A 254 7.05 -3.67 1.68
N GLU A 255 6.53 -2.44 1.85
CA GLU A 255 6.35 -1.83 3.17
C GLU A 255 5.44 -2.70 4.07
N SER A 256 4.36 -3.28 3.52
CA SER A 256 3.45 -4.18 4.24
C SER A 256 4.10 -5.53 4.60
N LYS A 257 4.93 -6.11 3.71
CA LYS A 257 5.70 -7.32 3.99
C LYS A 257 6.70 -7.08 5.13
N ALA A 258 7.45 -5.97 5.08
CA ALA A 258 8.41 -5.61 6.12
C ALA A 258 7.74 -5.46 7.51
N LEU A 259 6.53 -4.88 7.56
CA LEU A 259 5.74 -4.82 8.79
C LEU A 259 5.23 -6.20 9.24
N ALA A 260 4.83 -7.07 8.30
CA ALA A 260 4.42 -8.44 8.62
C ALA A 260 5.57 -9.28 9.19
N ASP A 261 6.78 -9.14 8.63
CA ASP A 261 7.98 -9.82 9.14
C ASP A 261 8.38 -9.28 10.53
N GLN A 262 8.33 -7.96 10.76
CA GLN A 262 8.54 -7.39 12.10
C GLN A 262 7.50 -7.87 13.13
N LEU A 263 6.23 -8.03 12.73
CA LEU A 263 5.19 -8.58 13.60
C LEU A 263 5.42 -10.08 13.88
N LYS A 264 5.92 -10.83 12.90
CA LYS A 264 6.28 -12.24 13.04
C LYS A 264 7.47 -12.44 13.97
N GLU A 265 8.50 -11.60 13.86
CA GLU A 265 9.67 -11.58 14.77
C GLU A 265 9.26 -11.25 16.21
N LYS A 266 8.40 -10.23 16.40
CA LYS A 266 7.81 -9.92 17.72
C LYS A 266 6.98 -11.07 18.26
N LEU A 267 6.22 -11.76 17.40
CA LEU A 267 5.43 -12.93 17.81
C LEU A 267 6.35 -14.08 18.29
N SER A 268 7.44 -14.39 17.58
CA SER A 268 8.41 -15.38 18.06
C SER A 268 9.06 -14.97 19.39
N ALA A 269 9.49 -13.71 19.52
CA ALA A 269 10.11 -13.22 20.77
C ALA A 269 9.14 -13.33 21.98
N THR A 270 7.87 -12.95 21.81
CA THR A 270 6.85 -13.10 22.87
C THR A 270 6.48 -14.56 23.16
N MET A 271 6.62 -15.46 22.18
CA MET A 271 6.41 -16.89 22.36
C MET A 271 7.56 -17.51 23.17
N GLU A 272 8.81 -17.18 22.83
CA GLU A 272 10.00 -17.58 23.59
C GLU A 272 9.96 -17.05 25.04
N GLU A 273 9.59 -15.78 25.24
CA GLU A 273 9.41 -15.18 26.57
C GLU A 273 8.31 -15.92 27.38
N LYS A 274 7.18 -16.24 26.74
CA LYS A 274 6.09 -17.03 27.36
C LYS A 274 6.55 -18.43 27.73
N GLU A 275 7.33 -19.11 26.90
CA GLU A 275 7.86 -20.44 27.18
C GLU A 275 8.90 -20.42 28.32
N ALA A 276 9.78 -19.41 28.34
CA ALA A 276 10.70 -19.18 29.45
C ALA A 276 9.96 -18.92 30.77
N LEU A 277 8.93 -18.06 30.75
CA LEU A 277 8.07 -17.79 31.91
C LEU A 277 7.32 -19.04 32.37
N ASN A 278 6.82 -19.87 31.45
CA ASN A 278 6.15 -21.12 31.77
C ASN A 278 7.11 -22.16 32.39
N SER A 279 8.35 -22.23 31.89
CA SER A 279 9.43 -23.04 32.49
C SER A 279 9.77 -22.56 33.90
N GLN A 280 9.84 -21.24 34.12
CA GLN A 280 10.03 -20.65 35.44
C GLN A 280 8.84 -20.96 36.37
N HIS A 281 7.61 -20.83 35.89
CA HIS A 281 6.40 -21.14 36.64
C HIS A 281 6.40 -22.61 37.10
N LEU A 282 6.69 -23.55 36.20
CA LEU A 282 6.77 -24.98 36.52
C LEU A 282 7.84 -25.27 37.59
N LYS A 283 9.01 -24.63 37.51
CA LYS A 283 10.05 -24.70 38.56
C LYS A 283 9.56 -24.15 39.90
N THR A 284 8.82 -23.03 39.91
CA THR A 284 8.23 -22.51 41.16
C THR A 284 7.14 -23.43 41.71
N LEU A 285 6.37 -24.09 40.85
CA LEU A 285 5.33 -25.04 41.25
C LEU A 285 5.93 -26.28 41.94
N SER A 286 7.04 -26.82 41.40
CA SER A 286 7.80 -27.91 42.05
C SER A 286 8.28 -27.49 43.44
N ARG A 287 8.92 -26.32 43.56
CA ARG A 287 9.39 -25.78 44.85
C ARG A 287 8.27 -25.56 45.86
N VAL A 288 7.08 -25.13 45.41
CA VAL A 288 5.89 -25.00 46.27
C VAL A 288 5.38 -26.38 46.70
N HIS A 289 5.42 -27.38 45.82
CA HIS A 289 5.04 -28.75 46.16
C HIS A 289 6.02 -29.39 47.16
N GLU A 290 7.32 -29.21 46.97
CA GLU A 290 8.39 -29.60 47.90
C GLU A 290 8.18 -28.95 49.27
N ALA A 291 7.97 -27.64 49.32
CA ALA A 291 7.68 -26.91 50.56
C ALA A 291 6.37 -27.37 51.23
N TYR A 292 5.34 -27.71 50.45
CA TYR A 292 4.09 -28.28 50.97
C TYR A 292 4.31 -29.66 51.60
N MET A 293 5.11 -30.53 50.99
CA MET A 293 5.44 -31.84 51.57
C MET A 293 6.26 -31.69 52.86
N ILE A 294 7.29 -30.84 52.87
CA ILE A 294 8.04 -30.52 54.09
C ILE A 294 7.11 -29.98 55.20
N THR A 295 6.17 -29.09 54.86
CA THR A 295 5.20 -28.54 55.83
C THR A 295 4.24 -29.61 56.34
N ARG A 296 3.84 -30.56 55.48
CA ARG A 296 3.01 -31.71 55.87
C ARG A 296 3.76 -32.64 56.82
N ASP A 297 5.02 -32.96 56.52
CA ASP A 297 5.82 -33.87 57.31
C ASP A 297 6.13 -33.26 58.69
N LEU A 298 6.55 -31.99 58.75
CA LEU A 298 6.72 -31.24 59.99
C LEU A 298 5.42 -31.15 60.81
N LYS A 299 4.25 -31.09 60.16
CA LYS A 299 2.96 -31.13 60.86
C LYS A 299 2.70 -32.50 61.48
N VAL A 300 2.99 -33.60 60.76
CA VAL A 300 2.88 -34.96 61.31
C VAL A 300 3.83 -35.14 62.49
N GLU A 301 5.08 -34.68 62.38
CA GLU A 301 6.04 -34.69 63.50
C GLU A 301 5.52 -33.87 64.70
N SER A 302 4.95 -32.69 64.47
CA SER A 302 4.35 -31.88 65.55
C SER A 302 3.16 -32.59 66.22
N GLU A 303 2.38 -33.37 65.48
CA GLU A 303 1.27 -34.17 66.01
C GLU A 303 1.79 -35.39 66.81
N THR A 304 2.86 -36.05 66.35
CA THR A 304 3.49 -37.15 67.11
C THR A 304 4.16 -36.64 68.39
N TRP A 305 4.91 -35.53 68.34
CA TRP A 305 5.47 -34.89 69.53
C TRP A 305 4.39 -34.42 70.51
N GLY A 306 3.24 -33.95 70.01
CA GLY A 306 2.06 -33.65 70.84
C GLY A 306 1.50 -34.89 71.55
N GLY A 307 1.44 -36.03 70.85
CA GLY A 307 1.04 -37.32 71.41
C GLY A 307 2.04 -37.85 72.46
N GLU A 308 3.34 -37.78 72.17
CA GLU A 308 4.41 -38.19 73.11
C GLU A 308 4.45 -37.32 74.35
N LYS A 309 4.36 -35.99 74.20
CA LYS A 309 4.21 -35.06 75.32
C LYS A 309 3.00 -35.41 76.19
N SER A 310 1.88 -35.81 75.58
CA SER A 310 0.68 -36.24 76.30
C SER A 310 0.90 -37.55 77.07
N LYS A 311 1.66 -38.51 76.52
CA LYS A 311 2.07 -39.73 77.22
C LYS A 311 2.98 -39.42 78.41
N PHE A 312 4.01 -38.60 78.23
CA PHE A 312 4.92 -38.22 79.31
C PHE A 312 4.19 -37.45 80.43
N LEU A 313 3.20 -36.62 80.10
CA LEU A 313 2.37 -35.95 81.11
C LEU A 313 1.53 -36.95 81.93
N LEU A 314 0.95 -37.97 81.28
CA LEU A 314 0.24 -39.05 81.98
C LEU A 314 1.18 -39.88 82.86
N GLU A 315 2.39 -40.18 82.39
CA GLU A 315 3.39 -40.93 83.14
C GLU A 315 3.92 -40.12 84.35
N ILE A 316 4.14 -38.81 84.19
CA ILE A 316 4.45 -37.90 85.30
C ILE A 316 3.32 -37.86 86.33
N GLU A 317 2.06 -37.81 85.89
CA GLU A 317 0.89 -37.83 86.77
C GLU A 317 0.79 -39.17 87.54
N GLU A 318 1.00 -40.30 86.87
CA GLU A 318 1.02 -41.63 87.50
C GLU A 318 2.20 -41.77 88.48
N LEU A 319 3.39 -41.25 88.14
CA LEU A 319 4.55 -41.21 89.03
C LEU A 319 4.31 -40.30 90.23
N ASN A 320 3.65 -39.16 90.06
CA ASN A 320 3.25 -38.28 91.18
C ASN A 320 2.23 -38.97 92.11
N GLN A 321 1.28 -39.72 91.56
CA GLN A 321 0.34 -40.53 92.37
C GLN A 321 1.07 -41.65 93.13
N LYS A 322 2.01 -42.35 92.47
CA LYS A 322 2.88 -43.35 93.12
C LYS A 322 3.76 -42.73 94.20
N LEU A 323 4.33 -41.54 93.96
CA LEU A 323 5.12 -40.79 94.94
C LEU A 323 4.28 -40.34 96.13
N GLY A 324 3.05 -39.87 95.90
CA GLY A 324 2.10 -39.53 96.96
C GLY A 324 1.64 -40.74 97.78
N ALA A 325 1.55 -41.93 97.16
CA ALA A 325 1.31 -43.18 97.88
C ALA A 325 2.57 -43.65 98.66
N ALA A 326 3.75 -43.52 98.05
CA ALA A 326 5.03 -43.84 98.68
C ALA A 326 5.28 -42.94 99.91
N GLY A 327 5.02 -41.63 99.82
CA GLY A 327 5.15 -40.71 100.97
C GLY A 327 4.17 -41.03 102.11
N LYS A 328 2.97 -41.54 101.82
CA LYS A 328 2.04 -42.06 102.84
C LYS A 328 2.58 -43.34 103.50
N LEU A 329 3.15 -44.25 102.71
CA LEU A 329 3.81 -45.46 103.24
C LEU A 329 5.07 -45.11 104.04
N GLU A 330 5.85 -44.12 103.60
CA GLU A 330 7.05 -43.65 104.30
C GLU A 330 6.68 -43.01 105.65
N ALA A 331 5.60 -42.22 105.72
CA ALA A 331 5.08 -41.71 106.98
C ALA A 331 4.68 -42.86 107.93
N GLN A 332 3.94 -43.87 107.44
CA GLN A 332 3.56 -45.06 108.23
C GLN A 332 4.77 -45.91 108.65
N LEU A 333 5.79 -46.03 107.79
CA LEU A 333 7.03 -46.76 108.08
C LEU A 333 7.91 -45.99 109.06
N ASN A 334 7.96 -44.66 109.00
CA ASN A 334 8.67 -43.83 109.97
C ASN A 334 8.00 -43.87 111.35
N GLU A 335 6.67 -43.94 111.41
CA GLU A 335 5.94 -44.19 112.67
C GLU A 335 6.28 -45.57 113.23
N ARG A 336 6.20 -46.64 112.41
CA ARG A 336 6.67 -47.99 112.79
C ARG A 336 8.16 -48.07 113.14
N LEU A 337 9.03 -47.31 112.48
CA LEU A 337 10.47 -47.29 112.77
C LEU A 337 10.75 -46.60 114.10
N LYS A 338 9.90 -45.65 114.53
CA LYS A 338 9.96 -45.08 115.87
C LYS A 338 9.59 -46.12 116.92
N ASP A 339 8.53 -46.89 116.68
CA ASP A 339 8.12 -47.99 117.57
C ASP A 339 9.19 -49.10 117.63
N ILE A 340 9.66 -49.57 116.47
CA ILE A 340 10.76 -50.54 116.37
C ILE A 340 12.07 -49.97 116.95
N GLY A 341 12.32 -48.66 116.87
CA GLY A 341 13.48 -48.03 117.48
C GLY A 341 13.49 -48.20 119.00
N ILE A 342 12.33 -48.00 119.64
CA ILE A 342 12.14 -48.23 121.08
C ILE A 342 12.37 -49.72 121.44
N GLU A 343 11.93 -50.65 120.59
CA GLU A 343 12.11 -52.09 120.80
C GLU A 343 13.54 -52.58 120.47
N ASN A 344 14.22 -51.97 119.51
CA ASN A 344 15.58 -52.36 119.12
C ASN A 344 16.62 -51.79 120.10
N GLU A 345 16.37 -50.63 120.73
CA GLU A 345 17.14 -50.20 121.91
C GLU A 345 17.01 -51.17 123.08
N TYR A 346 15.90 -51.92 123.18
CA TYR A 346 15.72 -52.99 124.17
C TYR A 346 16.51 -54.24 123.75
N LEU A 347 16.45 -54.66 122.47
CA LEU A 347 17.16 -55.84 121.96
C LEU A 347 18.68 -55.70 121.79
N ILE A 348 19.22 -54.50 121.49
CA ILE A 348 20.68 -54.29 121.37
C ILE A 348 21.36 -54.52 122.72
N ARG A 349 20.74 -54.04 123.82
CA ARG A 349 21.16 -54.34 125.20
C ARG A 349 21.23 -55.85 125.48
N GLU A 350 20.43 -56.65 124.77
CA GLU A 350 20.46 -58.12 124.85
C GLU A 350 21.55 -58.71 123.92
N LYS A 351 21.65 -58.28 122.65
CA LYS A 351 22.61 -58.82 121.68
C LYS A 351 24.09 -58.59 122.06
N GLU A 352 24.42 -57.46 122.68
CA GLU A 352 25.79 -57.18 123.16
C GLU A 352 26.24 -58.12 124.29
N SER A 353 25.32 -58.84 124.93
CA SER A 353 25.64 -59.98 125.80
C SER A 353 26.17 -61.19 125.01
N ALA A 354 25.68 -61.40 123.78
CA ALA A 354 25.90 -62.61 122.99
C ALA A 354 27.10 -62.53 122.02
N GLN A 355 27.29 -61.44 121.26
CA GLN A 355 28.29 -61.46 120.16
C GLN A 355 29.76 -61.55 120.61
N ARG A 356 30.04 -61.37 121.92
CA ARG A 356 31.34 -61.68 122.55
C ARG A 356 31.74 -63.16 122.50
N THR A 357 30.94 -64.03 121.88
CA THR A 357 31.13 -65.50 121.86
C THR A 357 31.50 -66.13 120.50
N ILE A 358 31.61 -65.37 119.38
CA ILE A 358 31.64 -65.97 118.02
C ILE A 358 32.91 -65.71 117.18
N GLU A 359 33.65 -64.63 117.38
CA GLU A 359 34.75 -64.16 116.48
C GLU A 359 35.87 -65.21 116.24
N GLU A 360 35.94 -66.24 117.09
CA GLU A 360 37.00 -67.24 117.18
C GLU A 360 37.13 -68.25 116.01
N MET A 361 36.24 -68.24 114.99
CA MET A 361 36.04 -69.44 114.13
C MET A 361 36.56 -69.44 112.66
N SER A 362 36.74 -68.30 111.96
CA SER A 362 36.72 -68.26 110.48
C SER A 362 38.02 -68.68 109.73
N GLN A 363 38.81 -67.73 109.19
CA GLN A 363 40.20 -67.90 108.68
C GLN A 363 40.57 -68.99 107.63
N ARG A 364 39.67 -69.86 107.16
CA ARG A 364 40.05 -71.19 106.59
C ARG A 364 39.93 -71.44 105.06
N LEU A 365 39.52 -70.47 104.23
CA LEU A 365 39.31 -70.62 102.78
C LEU A 365 40.27 -69.76 101.92
N SER A 366 40.69 -70.29 100.75
CA SER A 366 41.34 -69.60 99.60
C SER A 366 41.46 -70.65 98.45
N ASN A 367 42.42 -70.58 97.51
CA ASN A 367 42.93 -71.81 96.86
C ASN A 367 43.31 -71.78 95.36
N ALA A 368 42.34 -72.01 94.45
CA ALA A 368 42.52 -72.99 93.35
C ALA A 368 41.87 -72.66 91.97
N VAL A 369 42.61 -72.16 90.96
CA VAL A 369 41.98 -71.56 89.73
C VAL A 369 42.51 -72.00 88.34
N LYS A 370 43.82 -72.05 88.07
CA LYS A 370 44.36 -71.66 86.73
C LYS A 370 44.68 -72.80 85.72
N ILE A 371 43.82 -73.04 84.73
CA ILE A 371 44.08 -73.72 83.41
C ILE A 371 43.09 -73.12 82.36
N GLU A 372 43.46 -72.93 81.08
CA GLU A 372 42.52 -72.41 80.05
C GLU A 372 42.66 -72.95 78.58
N ALA A 373 43.25 -72.21 77.61
CA ALA A 373 42.95 -72.35 76.15
C ALA A 373 44.17 -72.39 75.17
N GLU A 374 43.96 -72.79 73.90
CA GLU A 374 45.05 -73.07 72.93
C GLU A 374 44.82 -72.83 71.40
N LEU A 375 43.65 -73.14 70.81
CA LEU A 375 43.56 -73.66 69.41
C LEU A 375 43.12 -72.69 68.27
N SER A 376 43.82 -72.68 67.10
CA SER A 376 43.31 -72.12 65.81
C SER A 376 44.14 -72.44 64.53
N GLY A 377 43.57 -73.03 63.45
CA GLY A 377 44.22 -73.03 62.10
C GLY A 377 43.85 -74.09 61.03
N ARG A 378 42.69 -74.00 60.34
CA ARG A 378 42.30 -74.90 59.22
C ARG A 378 41.57 -74.18 58.07
N LEU A 379 42.24 -73.83 56.96
CA LEU A 379 41.63 -72.97 55.90
C LEU A 379 42.27 -73.12 54.49
N LYS A 380 42.18 -74.30 53.84
CA LYS A 380 42.89 -74.56 52.55
C LYS A 380 42.15 -75.45 51.51
N ASP A 381 40.82 -75.47 51.54
CA ASP A 381 39.99 -76.33 50.66
C ASP A 381 39.31 -75.52 49.52
N ILE A 382 38.71 -76.24 48.54
CA ILE A 382 37.63 -75.81 47.58
C ILE A 382 38.02 -75.34 46.15
N GLU A 383 39.26 -74.98 45.82
CA GLU A 383 39.53 -74.19 44.58
C GLU A 383 39.55 -74.93 43.19
N THR A 384 39.26 -76.23 43.07
CA THR A 384 39.64 -77.02 41.86
C THR A 384 38.52 -77.68 41.00
N GLU A 385 37.22 -77.43 41.24
CA GLU A 385 36.14 -78.28 40.66
C GLU A 385 35.34 -77.68 39.47
N LYS A 386 35.70 -76.49 38.97
CA LYS A 386 34.78 -75.66 38.15
C LYS A 386 34.75 -75.92 36.62
N ASP A 387 35.80 -76.43 36.00
CA ASP A 387 36.03 -76.27 34.54
C ASP A 387 35.42 -77.36 33.62
N GLY A 388 34.57 -78.27 34.12
CA GLY A 388 34.25 -79.53 33.42
C GLY A 388 33.12 -79.58 32.39
N LEU A 389 32.02 -78.82 32.52
CA LEU A 389 30.70 -79.31 32.06
C LEU A 389 29.89 -78.49 31.01
N ILE A 390 30.46 -77.44 30.38
CA ILE A 390 29.65 -76.49 29.57
C ILE A 390 29.89 -76.57 28.03
N LYS A 391 30.83 -77.40 27.54
CA LYS A 391 31.25 -77.38 26.11
C LYS A 391 30.72 -78.51 25.21
N GLU A 392 29.90 -79.43 25.71
CA GLU A 392 29.67 -80.72 25.02
C GLU A 392 28.37 -80.83 24.21
N LYS A 393 27.46 -79.86 24.23
CA LYS A 393 26.19 -79.99 23.51
C LYS A 393 25.56 -78.65 23.15
N GLU A 394 25.21 -78.31 21.91
CA GLU A 394 25.40 -78.78 20.53
C GLU A 394 24.47 -77.82 19.73
N ILE A 395 24.77 -77.53 18.45
CA ILE A 395 23.78 -77.41 17.36
C ILE A 395 22.51 -76.54 17.66
N ALA A 396 22.30 -75.35 17.11
CA ALA A 396 22.31 -75.07 15.68
C ALA A 396 22.32 -73.55 15.35
N TRP A 397 23.49 -72.96 15.07
CA TRP A 397 23.61 -71.70 14.30
C TRP A 397 24.88 -71.71 13.41
N LYS A 398 25.04 -72.83 12.71
CA LYS A 398 25.89 -73.05 11.52
C LYS A 398 24.95 -73.54 10.42
N GLU A 399 25.06 -73.17 9.15
CA GLU A 399 25.90 -72.19 8.45
C GLU A 399 25.11 -71.77 7.20
N ILE A 400 24.92 -70.47 6.97
CA ILE A 400 24.80 -69.95 5.60
C ILE A 400 26.23 -69.75 5.08
N GLU A 401 26.42 -69.75 3.75
CA GLU A 401 27.62 -69.24 3.05
C GLU A 401 28.73 -70.24 2.65
N GLN A 402 28.37 -71.39 2.07
CA GLN A 402 29.15 -72.09 1.00
C GLN A 402 28.15 -72.81 0.06
N GLY A 403 28.33 -72.99 -1.26
CA GLY A 403 29.33 -72.48 -2.18
C GLY A 403 29.25 -73.16 -3.57
N THR A 404 29.32 -72.38 -4.66
CA THR A 404 29.69 -72.74 -6.05
C THR A 404 28.80 -73.62 -6.98
N ARG A 405 28.86 -73.23 -8.27
CA ARG A 405 28.18 -73.72 -9.50
C ARG A 405 28.66 -75.08 -10.04
N VAL A 406 27.81 -75.77 -10.82
CA VAL A 406 28.01 -76.33 -12.22
C VAL A 406 26.58 -76.54 -12.79
N ARG A 407 26.11 -75.96 -13.92
CA ARG A 407 26.24 -76.29 -15.37
C ARG A 407 25.72 -77.69 -15.80
N GLU A 408 25.11 -77.75 -17.00
CA GLU A 408 24.80 -78.95 -17.80
C GLU A 408 23.76 -79.95 -17.26
N GLU A 409 22.47 -79.64 -17.46
CA GLU A 409 21.41 -80.65 -17.68
C GLU A 409 20.26 -80.10 -18.56
N LEU A 410 20.63 -79.45 -19.67
CA LEU A 410 19.71 -78.94 -20.71
C LEU A 410 19.42 -80.02 -21.79
N ASN A 411 19.33 -81.29 -21.40
CA ASN A 411 19.11 -82.39 -22.34
C ASN A 411 18.18 -83.47 -21.77
N ALA A 412 17.15 -83.81 -22.56
CA ALA A 412 16.38 -85.05 -22.50
C ALA A 412 15.59 -85.36 -21.21
N MET A 413 14.46 -84.65 -21.00
CA MET A 413 13.25 -85.26 -20.42
C MET A 413 11.95 -84.62 -20.95
N VAL A 414 11.85 -84.54 -22.29
CA VAL A 414 10.59 -84.45 -23.06
C VAL A 414 10.77 -85.30 -24.34
N ASP A 415 11.55 -86.37 -24.28
CA ASP A 415 10.99 -87.66 -23.88
C ASP A 415 9.49 -87.81 -24.17
N GLN A 416 9.25 -88.49 -25.29
CA GLN A 416 8.57 -89.78 -25.19
C GLN A 416 7.07 -89.72 -24.84
N LEU A 417 6.30 -88.95 -25.61
CA LEU A 417 4.91 -89.34 -25.93
C LEU A 417 4.45 -89.09 -27.38
N ASN A 418 5.37 -88.93 -28.33
CA ASN A 418 5.08 -88.96 -29.78
C ASN A 418 5.68 -90.18 -30.51
N SER A 419 5.96 -91.24 -29.77
CA SER A 419 5.74 -92.60 -30.32
C SER A 419 4.26 -92.69 -30.75
N GLN A 420 3.89 -93.13 -31.96
CA GLN A 420 4.63 -94.04 -32.83
C GLN A 420 4.02 -94.07 -34.26
N LEU A 421 4.86 -94.48 -35.24
CA LEU A 421 4.50 -95.38 -36.35
C LEU A 421 3.68 -94.86 -37.57
N THR A 422 4.38 -94.39 -38.61
CA THR A 422 4.12 -94.72 -40.04
C THR A 422 5.39 -94.42 -40.86
N ILE A 423 6.44 -95.24 -40.75
CA ILE A 423 6.74 -96.45 -41.55
C ILE A 423 7.41 -96.15 -42.92
N THR A 424 8.62 -96.71 -43.03
CA THR A 424 9.51 -96.94 -44.17
C THR A 424 8.87 -97.25 -45.54
N VAL A 425 9.37 -96.65 -46.64
CA VAL A 425 9.17 -97.14 -48.03
C VAL A 425 10.40 -97.05 -48.96
N GLU A 426 11.14 -95.93 -49.03
CA GLU A 426 12.04 -95.60 -50.17
C GLU A 426 13.43 -96.31 -50.29
N GLU A 427 13.52 -97.64 -50.16
CA GLU A 427 14.71 -98.40 -50.63
C GLU A 427 14.40 -99.68 -51.44
N LYS A 428 13.46 -99.64 -52.42
CA LYS A 428 13.52 -100.64 -53.51
C LYS A 428 12.99 -100.22 -54.89
N LYS A 429 13.91 -99.80 -55.76
CA LYS A 429 13.78 -99.99 -57.21
C LYS A 429 13.72 -101.48 -57.56
N SER A 430 12.77 -101.91 -58.39
CA SER A 430 13.00 -103.05 -59.31
C SER A 430 11.97 -103.17 -60.45
N LEU A 431 12.50 -103.12 -61.69
CA LEU A 431 12.06 -103.83 -62.93
C LEU A 431 10.99 -103.26 -63.89
N SER A 432 11.34 -103.36 -65.18
CA SER A 432 10.56 -103.24 -66.45
C SER A 432 10.37 -101.84 -67.04
N LEU A 433 10.81 -101.44 -68.25
CA LEU A 433 11.65 -102.02 -69.33
C LEU A 433 11.11 -103.20 -70.19
N GLN A 434 10.48 -102.89 -71.36
CA GLN A 434 10.86 -103.46 -72.69
C GLN A 434 10.03 -102.99 -73.94
N LEU A 435 10.71 -103.01 -75.11
CA LEU A 435 10.24 -103.07 -76.53
C LEU A 435 9.60 -101.81 -77.16
N GLU A 436 10.07 -101.18 -78.26
CA GLU A 436 11.14 -101.45 -79.26
C GLU A 436 10.90 -102.62 -80.26
N LYS A 437 10.14 -102.44 -81.38
CA LYS A 437 10.06 -103.50 -82.43
C LYS A 437 9.72 -103.25 -83.92
N GLU A 438 9.26 -102.09 -84.43
CA GLU A 438 8.63 -102.03 -85.80
C GLU A 438 9.31 -101.15 -86.90
N LYS A 439 10.63 -100.91 -86.88
CA LYS A 439 11.28 -99.85 -87.70
C LYS A 439 11.73 -100.19 -89.16
N VAL A 440 11.56 -101.41 -89.70
CA VAL A 440 12.56 -101.96 -90.67
C VAL A 440 12.25 -102.00 -92.20
N GLU A 441 11.01 -101.92 -92.70
CA GLU A 441 10.68 -102.47 -94.06
C GLU A 441 10.89 -101.61 -95.35
N LEU A 442 11.41 -100.37 -95.30
CA LEU A 442 11.16 -99.37 -96.38
C LEU A 442 12.16 -99.22 -97.59
N LEU A 443 13.11 -100.12 -97.84
CA LEU A 443 14.38 -99.76 -98.55
C LEU A 443 14.61 -100.12 -100.05
N ARG A 444 13.61 -100.40 -100.92
CA ARG A 444 13.86 -101.16 -102.19
C ARG A 444 13.57 -100.56 -103.59
N SER A 445 13.26 -99.27 -103.78
CA SER A 445 12.64 -98.76 -105.05
C SER A 445 13.52 -97.96 -106.06
N ILE A 446 14.85 -97.96 -105.97
CA ILE A 446 15.69 -96.84 -106.50
C ILE A 446 16.20 -96.97 -107.96
N ALA A 447 16.06 -98.11 -108.66
CA ALA A 447 16.93 -98.42 -109.81
C ALA A 447 16.56 -97.85 -111.21
N ASP A 448 15.28 -97.61 -111.54
CA ASP A 448 14.82 -97.55 -112.95
C ASP A 448 15.08 -96.23 -113.73
N HIS A 449 15.69 -95.21 -113.14
CA HIS A 449 15.65 -93.83 -113.69
C HIS A 449 16.81 -93.40 -114.62
N GLN A 450 17.76 -94.27 -114.98
CA GLN A 450 19.03 -93.83 -115.59
C GLN A 450 19.10 -93.74 -117.13
N ARG A 451 18.04 -94.08 -117.89
CA ARG A 451 18.16 -94.26 -119.36
C ARG A 451 17.89 -93.01 -120.22
N ASN A 452 17.09 -92.06 -119.75
CA ASN A 452 16.60 -90.92 -120.57
C ASN A 452 17.60 -89.74 -120.66
N LEU A 453 18.89 -89.99 -120.46
CA LEU A 453 19.86 -88.95 -120.09
C LEU A 453 20.58 -88.24 -121.25
N LYS A 454 20.52 -88.75 -122.49
CA LYS A 454 21.51 -88.38 -123.54
C LYS A 454 20.99 -87.55 -124.71
N GLU A 455 19.72 -87.62 -125.07
CA GLU A 455 19.16 -86.82 -126.18
C GLU A 455 18.80 -85.37 -125.77
N HIS A 456 18.72 -85.09 -124.47
CA HIS A 456 18.58 -83.72 -123.97
C HIS A 456 19.84 -82.85 -124.21
N GLU A 457 21.02 -83.47 -124.34
CA GLU A 457 22.33 -82.83 -124.14
C GLU A 457 22.70 -81.75 -125.18
N ASP A 458 22.25 -81.87 -126.44
CA ASP A 458 22.52 -80.87 -127.48
C ASP A 458 21.44 -79.79 -127.61
N ALA A 459 20.19 -80.08 -127.24
CA ALA A 459 19.18 -79.04 -127.04
C ALA A 459 19.56 -78.10 -125.87
N TYR A 460 20.21 -78.66 -124.84
CA TYR A 460 20.77 -77.89 -123.72
C TYR A 460 21.74 -76.78 -124.14
N LYS A 461 22.56 -76.96 -125.18
CA LYS A 461 23.59 -75.95 -125.54
C LYS A 461 23.02 -74.66 -126.11
N LYS A 462 21.98 -74.74 -126.95
CA LYS A 462 21.38 -73.52 -127.51
C LYS A 462 20.47 -72.82 -126.50
N LEU A 463 19.80 -73.59 -125.65
CA LEU A 463 19.06 -73.08 -124.49
C LEU A 463 20.01 -72.43 -123.45
N ASN A 464 21.23 -72.95 -123.29
CA ASN A 464 22.24 -72.43 -122.35
C ASN A 464 22.65 -70.99 -122.65
N ASP A 465 22.75 -70.60 -123.93
CA ASP A 465 23.21 -69.25 -124.30
C ASP A 465 22.10 -68.20 -124.10
N GLU A 466 20.85 -68.54 -124.42
CA GLU A 466 19.67 -67.72 -124.06
C GLU A 466 19.46 -67.69 -122.53
N PHE A 467 19.76 -68.79 -121.84
CA PHE A 467 19.75 -68.87 -120.37
C PHE A 467 20.82 -67.98 -119.73
N GLN A 468 22.01 -67.83 -120.33
CA GLN A 468 23.04 -66.90 -119.85
C GLN A 468 22.57 -65.43 -119.94
N GLU A 469 21.91 -65.03 -121.03
CA GLU A 469 21.38 -63.66 -121.16
C GLU A 469 20.20 -63.40 -120.20
N CYS A 470 19.29 -64.36 -120.05
CA CYS A 470 18.23 -64.30 -119.05
C CYS A 470 18.78 -64.28 -117.62
N LYS A 471 19.86 -65.04 -117.34
CA LYS A 471 20.52 -65.07 -116.04
C LYS A 471 21.11 -63.71 -115.66
N LEU A 472 21.83 -63.03 -116.55
CA LEU A 472 22.37 -61.69 -116.26
C LEU A 472 21.26 -60.65 -116.01
N LYS A 473 20.10 -60.78 -116.65
CA LYS A 473 18.93 -59.92 -116.39
C LYS A 473 18.25 -60.27 -115.07
N LEU A 474 18.20 -61.54 -114.70
CA LEU A 474 17.71 -62.02 -113.42
C LEU A 474 18.63 -61.56 -112.28
N ASP A 475 19.94 -61.82 -112.36
CA ASP A 475 20.95 -61.42 -111.37
C ASP A 475 20.90 -59.91 -111.08
N ASN A 476 20.71 -59.06 -112.11
CA ASN A 476 20.61 -57.61 -111.96
C ASN A 476 19.25 -57.15 -111.38
N ALA A 477 18.17 -57.91 -111.62
CA ALA A 477 16.89 -57.68 -110.96
C ALA A 477 16.93 -58.12 -109.49
N GLU A 478 17.53 -59.27 -109.20
CA GLU A 478 17.78 -59.81 -107.85
C GLU A 478 18.69 -58.90 -107.03
N MET A 479 19.74 -58.32 -107.63
CA MET A 479 20.59 -57.34 -106.96
C MET A 479 19.80 -56.09 -106.54
N LYS A 480 18.94 -55.55 -107.43
CA LYS A 480 18.08 -54.39 -107.12
C LYS A 480 17.00 -54.69 -106.09
N THR A 481 16.39 -55.88 -106.12
CA THR A 481 15.43 -56.27 -105.08
C THR A 481 16.13 -56.53 -103.74
N ALA A 482 17.37 -57.05 -103.75
CA ALA A 482 18.19 -57.20 -102.54
C ALA A 482 18.66 -55.87 -101.95
N GLU A 483 19.04 -54.89 -102.78
CA GLU A 483 19.35 -53.51 -102.34
C GLU A 483 18.11 -52.85 -101.73
N MET A 484 16.98 -52.85 -102.43
CA MET A 484 15.71 -52.31 -101.94
C MET A 484 15.25 -53.01 -100.65
N SER A 485 15.42 -54.32 -100.54
CA SER A 485 15.13 -55.08 -99.30
C SER A 485 16.06 -54.70 -98.14
N ARG A 486 17.34 -54.41 -98.42
CA ARG A 486 18.30 -53.93 -97.41
C ARG A 486 17.97 -52.51 -96.96
N GLU A 487 17.51 -51.64 -97.85
CA GLU A 487 17.02 -50.30 -97.50
C GLU A 487 15.76 -50.38 -96.62
N PHE A 488 14.75 -51.18 -97.00
CA PHE A 488 13.58 -51.42 -96.13
C PHE A 488 13.98 -52.00 -94.78
N HIS A 489 14.92 -52.94 -94.71
CA HIS A 489 15.38 -53.50 -93.44
C HIS A 489 16.12 -52.46 -92.56
N ASN A 490 16.87 -51.54 -93.17
CA ASN A 490 17.51 -50.43 -92.47
C ASN A 490 16.48 -49.42 -91.92
N ASP A 491 15.46 -49.07 -92.72
CA ASP A 491 14.36 -48.18 -92.33
C ASP A 491 13.49 -48.79 -91.22
N ILE A 492 13.11 -50.07 -91.34
CA ILE A 492 12.42 -50.84 -90.28
C ILE A 492 13.23 -50.79 -88.99
N ARG A 493 14.53 -51.15 -89.01
CA ARG A 493 15.39 -51.10 -87.82
C ARG A 493 15.48 -49.70 -87.20
N SER A 494 15.47 -48.64 -88.01
CA SER A 494 15.46 -47.27 -87.47
C SER A 494 14.13 -46.91 -86.79
N LYS A 495 13.01 -47.42 -87.29
CA LYS A 495 11.68 -47.25 -86.70
C LYS A 495 11.47 -48.11 -85.46
N GLU A 496 12.05 -49.31 -85.42
CA GLU A 496 12.13 -50.16 -84.23
C GLU A 496 12.87 -49.42 -83.09
N GLN A 497 14.03 -48.81 -83.38
CA GLN A 497 14.77 -48.01 -82.39
C GLN A 497 13.93 -46.83 -81.87
N VAL A 498 13.30 -46.06 -82.76
CA VAL A 498 12.44 -44.92 -82.35
C VAL A 498 11.23 -45.39 -81.53
N LYS A 499 10.66 -46.57 -81.84
CA LYS A 499 9.60 -47.18 -81.04
C LYS A 499 10.10 -47.55 -79.64
N GLU A 500 11.28 -48.12 -79.53
CA GLU A 500 11.87 -48.55 -78.26
C GLU A 500 12.23 -47.32 -77.39
N ASP A 501 12.77 -46.25 -78.00
CA ASP A 501 12.98 -44.95 -77.35
C ASP A 501 11.66 -44.32 -76.86
N LEU A 502 10.58 -44.42 -77.65
CA LEU A 502 9.23 -43.99 -77.26
C LEU A 502 8.63 -44.84 -76.12
N GLU A 503 8.85 -46.15 -76.13
CA GLU A 503 8.40 -47.07 -75.06
C GLU A 503 9.10 -46.75 -73.74
N VAL A 504 10.41 -46.42 -73.76
CA VAL A 504 11.15 -45.94 -72.58
C VAL A 504 10.57 -44.62 -72.05
N MET A 505 10.36 -43.62 -72.92
CA MET A 505 9.76 -42.34 -72.50
C MET A 505 8.35 -42.49 -71.93
N VAL A 506 7.52 -43.39 -72.48
CA VAL A 506 6.19 -43.70 -71.94
C VAL A 506 6.29 -44.33 -70.55
N GLU A 507 7.26 -45.21 -70.32
CA GLU A 507 7.44 -45.86 -69.01
C GLU A 507 7.99 -44.89 -67.95
N ASP A 508 8.90 -43.99 -68.33
CA ASP A 508 9.38 -42.94 -67.43
C ASP A 508 8.28 -41.93 -67.08
N LEU A 509 7.44 -41.52 -68.04
CA LEU A 509 6.26 -40.69 -67.77
C LEU A 509 5.24 -41.38 -66.85
N LYS A 510 5.06 -42.70 -66.95
CA LYS A 510 4.21 -43.45 -65.98
C LYS A 510 4.78 -43.39 -64.57
N ARG A 511 6.10 -43.60 -64.41
CA ARG A 511 6.78 -43.52 -63.10
C ARG A 511 6.64 -42.13 -62.49
N GLU A 512 6.81 -41.07 -63.28
CA GLU A 512 6.55 -39.70 -62.83
C GLU A 512 5.09 -39.50 -62.40
N LEU A 513 4.13 -40.03 -63.16
CA LEU A 513 2.71 -39.95 -62.83
C LEU A 513 2.37 -40.72 -61.53
N GLU A 514 3.00 -41.88 -61.31
CA GLU A 514 2.83 -42.71 -60.11
C GLU A 514 3.42 -42.00 -58.86
N VAL A 515 4.63 -41.45 -58.97
CA VAL A 515 5.22 -40.61 -57.92
C VAL A 515 4.34 -39.39 -57.62
N LYS A 516 3.76 -38.74 -58.64
CA LYS A 516 2.83 -37.62 -58.43
C LYS A 516 1.49 -38.06 -57.83
N SER A 517 1.00 -39.25 -58.13
CA SER A 517 -0.15 -39.86 -57.46
C SER A 517 0.12 -40.07 -55.96
N ASP A 518 1.30 -40.58 -55.60
CA ASP A 518 1.68 -40.79 -54.20
C ASP A 518 1.93 -39.48 -53.44
N GLU A 519 2.51 -38.47 -54.09
CA GLU A 519 2.59 -37.10 -53.55
C GLU A 519 1.19 -36.53 -53.26
N ILE A 520 0.24 -36.68 -54.20
CA ILE A 520 -1.15 -36.23 -54.03
C ILE A 520 -1.82 -36.99 -52.88
N ASN A 521 -1.67 -38.31 -52.79
CA ASN A 521 -2.21 -39.12 -51.70
C ASN A 521 -1.64 -38.68 -50.34
N SER A 522 -0.33 -38.42 -50.25
CA SER A 522 0.31 -37.87 -49.05
C SER A 522 -0.26 -36.49 -48.67
N LEU A 523 -0.49 -35.61 -49.64
CA LEU A 523 -1.10 -34.29 -49.41
C LEU A 523 -2.56 -34.39 -48.93
N VAL A 524 -3.35 -35.31 -49.49
CA VAL A 524 -4.74 -35.57 -49.05
C VAL A 524 -4.76 -36.09 -47.60
N GLU A 525 -3.85 -36.99 -47.24
CA GLU A 525 -3.77 -37.59 -45.90
C GLU A 525 -3.30 -36.56 -44.86
N ASN A 526 -2.39 -35.68 -45.25
CA ASN A 526 -2.01 -34.50 -44.46
C ASN A 526 -3.19 -33.53 -44.29
N ALA A 527 -3.97 -33.27 -45.35
CA ALA A 527 -5.15 -32.41 -45.27
C ALA A 527 -6.23 -32.97 -44.33
N ARG A 528 -6.52 -34.28 -44.40
CA ARG A 528 -7.42 -34.98 -43.45
C ARG A 528 -6.89 -34.87 -42.01
N THR A 529 -5.58 -35.02 -41.81
CA THR A 529 -4.94 -34.87 -40.49
C THR A 529 -5.08 -33.45 -39.93
N ILE A 530 -4.92 -32.42 -40.78
CA ILE A 530 -5.14 -31.02 -40.42
C ILE A 530 -6.62 -30.77 -40.09
N GLU A 531 -7.55 -31.33 -40.86
CA GLU A 531 -8.99 -31.22 -40.59
C GLU A 531 -9.36 -31.81 -39.22
N VAL A 532 -8.86 -33.00 -38.89
CA VAL A 532 -9.07 -33.63 -37.56
C VAL A 532 -8.48 -32.77 -36.45
N LYS A 533 -7.27 -32.21 -36.64
CA LYS A 533 -6.67 -31.26 -35.69
C LYS A 533 -7.52 -30.00 -35.52
N LEU A 534 -8.05 -29.42 -36.59
CA LEU A 534 -8.96 -28.26 -36.55
C LEU A 534 -10.27 -28.58 -35.84
N ARG A 535 -10.91 -29.72 -36.11
CA ARG A 535 -12.13 -30.18 -35.42
C ARG A 535 -11.87 -30.36 -33.91
N LEU A 536 -10.77 -30.99 -33.52
CA LEU A 536 -10.36 -31.14 -32.12
C LEU A 536 -10.04 -29.80 -31.46
N SER A 537 -9.38 -28.88 -32.18
CA SER A 537 -9.10 -27.52 -31.70
C SER A 537 -10.40 -26.75 -31.44
N ASN A 538 -11.32 -26.75 -32.41
CA ASN A 538 -12.61 -26.08 -32.29
C ASN A 538 -13.48 -26.70 -31.18
N GLN A 539 -13.39 -28.02 -30.95
CA GLN A 539 -14.07 -28.67 -29.83
C GLN A 539 -13.46 -28.24 -28.48
N LYS A 540 -12.13 -28.18 -28.37
CA LYS A 540 -11.45 -27.63 -27.19
C LYS A 540 -11.87 -26.18 -26.92
N LEU A 541 -11.92 -25.35 -27.96
CA LEU A 541 -12.32 -23.94 -27.86
C LEU A 541 -13.74 -23.80 -27.28
N ARG A 542 -14.72 -24.55 -27.79
CA ARG A 542 -16.09 -24.57 -27.22
C ARG A 542 -16.12 -24.99 -25.75
N VAL A 543 -15.35 -26.02 -25.37
CA VAL A 543 -15.27 -26.46 -23.97
C VAL A 543 -14.65 -25.37 -23.08
N THR A 544 -13.59 -24.69 -23.55
CA THR A 544 -13.00 -23.58 -22.79
C THR A 544 -13.93 -22.36 -22.69
N GLU A 545 -14.71 -22.07 -23.74
CA GLU A 545 -15.70 -20.99 -23.76
C GLU A 545 -16.89 -21.29 -22.83
N GLN A 546 -17.38 -22.54 -22.82
CA GLN A 546 -18.39 -22.98 -21.85
C GLN A 546 -17.87 -22.90 -20.40
N LEU A 547 -16.66 -23.40 -20.14
CA LEU A 547 -16.05 -23.30 -18.80
C LEU A 547 -15.77 -21.85 -18.37
N LEU A 548 -15.53 -20.94 -19.32
CA LEU A 548 -15.41 -19.50 -19.04
C LEU A 548 -16.76 -18.91 -18.63
N THR A 549 -17.81 -19.15 -19.42
CA THR A 549 -19.17 -18.64 -19.15
C THR A 549 -19.77 -19.20 -17.86
N GLU A 550 -19.55 -20.49 -17.55
CA GLU A 550 -19.93 -21.09 -16.26
C GLU A 550 -19.19 -20.43 -15.08
N LYS A 551 -17.87 -20.17 -15.20
CA LYS A 551 -17.11 -19.45 -14.18
C LYS A 551 -17.58 -18.01 -14.01
N GLU A 552 -17.82 -17.29 -15.09
CA GLU A 552 -18.40 -15.94 -15.05
C GLU A 552 -19.75 -15.92 -14.34
N GLU A 553 -20.63 -16.90 -14.60
CA GLU A 553 -21.92 -16.97 -13.92
C GLU A 553 -21.76 -17.26 -12.42
N ILE A 554 -20.81 -18.10 -12.02
CA ILE A 554 -20.46 -18.35 -10.62
C ILE A 554 -19.93 -17.06 -9.96
N PHE A 555 -19.01 -16.34 -10.59
CA PHE A 555 -18.51 -15.06 -10.08
C PHE A 555 -19.62 -14.02 -9.97
N ARG A 556 -20.48 -13.89 -10.98
CA ARG A 556 -21.64 -12.97 -10.99
C ARG A 556 -22.64 -13.30 -9.87
N LYS A 557 -22.87 -14.59 -9.58
CA LYS A 557 -23.67 -15.06 -8.43
C LYS A 557 -23.00 -14.78 -7.08
N ALA A 558 -21.67 -14.93 -6.98
CA ALA A 558 -20.91 -14.62 -5.77
C ALA A 558 -20.87 -13.12 -5.48
N GLU A 559 -20.62 -12.30 -6.50
CA GLU A 559 -20.66 -10.83 -6.42
C GLU A 559 -22.04 -10.35 -5.94
N LEU A 560 -23.13 -10.89 -6.49
CA LEU A 560 -24.48 -10.56 -6.04
C LEU A 560 -24.74 -10.93 -4.56
N LYS A 561 -24.11 -11.99 -4.04
CA LYS A 561 -24.16 -12.31 -2.60
C LYS A 561 -23.39 -11.28 -1.78
N TYR A 562 -22.15 -10.98 -2.16
CA TYR A 562 -21.33 -9.97 -1.47
C TYR A 562 -21.99 -8.58 -1.49
N GLN A 563 -22.64 -8.18 -2.59
CA GLN A 563 -23.39 -6.93 -2.65
C GLN A 563 -24.61 -6.92 -1.70
N LYS A 564 -25.29 -8.06 -1.50
CA LYS A 564 -26.38 -8.19 -0.51
C LYS A 564 -25.87 -8.15 0.92
N GLU A 565 -24.79 -8.88 1.21
CA GLU A 565 -24.14 -8.87 2.52
C GLU A 565 -23.62 -7.48 2.89
N ARG A 566 -23.01 -6.76 1.92
CA ARG A 566 -22.56 -5.38 2.11
C ARG A 566 -23.71 -4.44 2.45
N LYS A 567 -24.86 -4.54 1.75
CA LYS A 567 -26.06 -3.77 2.07
C LYS A 567 -26.59 -4.06 3.49
N LEU A 568 -26.67 -5.33 3.89
CA LEU A 568 -27.09 -5.70 5.25
C LEU A 568 -26.13 -5.19 6.34
N LEU A 569 -24.82 -5.18 6.05
CA LEU A 569 -23.81 -4.60 6.93
C LEU A 569 -23.92 -3.06 6.98
N GLU A 570 -24.10 -2.39 5.84
CA GLU A 570 -24.36 -0.95 5.74
C GLU A 570 -25.61 -0.57 6.55
N GLU A 571 -26.73 -1.28 6.38
CA GLU A 571 -27.98 -1.09 7.17
C GLU A 571 -27.75 -1.29 8.68
N ARG A 572 -27.00 -2.32 9.08
CA ARG A 572 -26.67 -2.57 10.49
C ARG A 572 -25.76 -1.50 11.07
N ILE A 573 -24.80 -0.99 10.30
CA ILE A 573 -23.95 0.15 10.68
C ILE A 573 -24.82 1.40 10.88
N HIS A 574 -25.73 1.71 9.96
CA HIS A 574 -26.67 2.84 10.12
C HIS A 574 -27.53 2.71 11.39
N GLY A 575 -28.08 1.52 11.67
CA GLY A 575 -28.87 1.27 12.89
C GLY A 575 -28.06 1.42 14.19
N LEU A 576 -26.82 0.92 14.21
CA LEU A 576 -25.90 1.11 15.34
C LEU A 576 -25.51 2.58 15.49
N SER A 577 -25.18 3.29 14.41
CA SER A 577 -24.85 4.72 14.42
C SER A 577 -26.03 5.57 14.93
N ALA A 578 -27.25 5.29 14.50
CA ALA A 578 -28.45 5.95 15.01
C ALA A 578 -28.63 5.71 16.52
N THR A 579 -28.40 4.48 16.99
CA THR A 579 -28.45 4.12 18.42
C THR A 579 -27.36 4.84 19.23
N VAL A 580 -26.14 4.94 18.71
CA VAL A 580 -25.02 5.68 19.33
C VAL A 580 -25.33 7.18 19.41
N VAL A 581 -25.90 7.77 18.37
CA VAL A 581 -26.33 9.18 18.39
C VAL A 581 -27.45 9.40 19.42
N ALA A 582 -28.47 8.53 19.45
CA ALA A 582 -29.54 8.60 20.44
C ALA A 582 -29.00 8.49 21.89
N ASN A 583 -28.10 7.53 22.15
CA ASN A 583 -27.44 7.37 23.44
C ASN A 583 -26.57 8.59 23.81
N LYS A 584 -25.84 9.18 22.86
CA LYS A 584 -25.07 10.41 23.09
C LYS A 584 -25.99 11.55 23.52
N VAL A 585 -27.15 11.71 22.87
CA VAL A 585 -28.14 12.73 23.23
C VAL A 585 -28.76 12.47 24.60
N THR A 586 -29.07 11.22 24.96
CA THR A 586 -29.61 10.91 26.30
C THR A 586 -28.58 11.13 27.40
N TYR A 587 -27.32 10.72 27.21
CA TYR A 587 -26.23 11.02 28.16
C TYR A 587 -25.99 12.53 28.29
N GLN A 588 -25.99 13.28 27.19
CA GLN A 588 -25.84 14.73 27.24
C GLN A 588 -27.00 15.38 28.01
N LYS A 589 -28.24 14.90 27.81
CA LYS A 589 -29.41 15.38 28.56
C LYS A 589 -29.32 15.06 30.06
N THR A 590 -28.94 13.85 30.44
CA THR A 590 -28.81 13.49 31.87
C THR A 590 -27.69 14.28 32.55
N ILE A 591 -26.55 14.47 31.88
CA ILE A 591 -25.47 15.34 32.38
C ILE A 591 -25.96 16.78 32.58
N SER A 592 -26.71 17.35 31.63
CA SER A 592 -27.28 18.70 31.77
C SER A 592 -28.23 18.78 32.97
N THR A 593 -29.19 17.86 33.11
CA THR A 593 -30.14 17.86 34.24
C THR A 593 -29.45 17.65 35.60
N VAL A 594 -28.39 16.83 35.66
CA VAL A 594 -27.58 16.68 36.88
C VAL A 594 -26.81 17.97 37.20
N SER A 595 -26.22 18.63 36.20
CA SER A 595 -25.53 19.91 36.36
C SER A 595 -26.47 21.02 36.84
N GLU A 596 -27.66 21.14 36.24
CA GLU A 596 -28.72 22.07 36.67
C GLU A 596 -29.13 21.85 38.12
N ASN A 597 -29.32 20.59 38.52
CA ASN A 597 -29.67 20.21 39.89
C ASN A 597 -28.53 20.56 40.88
N ILE A 598 -27.28 20.23 40.55
CA ILE A 598 -26.11 20.60 41.36
C ILE A 598 -26.01 22.12 41.52
N ASN A 599 -26.14 22.88 40.44
CA ASN A 599 -26.07 24.35 40.48
C ASN A 599 -27.21 24.96 41.30
N SER A 600 -28.43 24.42 41.20
CA SER A 600 -29.56 24.81 42.06
C SER A 600 -29.27 24.57 43.54
N ASN A 601 -28.80 23.38 43.89
CA ASN A 601 -28.49 23.01 45.28
C ASN A 601 -27.31 23.81 45.85
N LEU A 602 -26.28 24.08 45.05
CA LEU A 602 -25.17 24.96 45.43
C LEU A 602 -25.66 26.39 45.70
N SER A 603 -26.54 26.92 44.84
CA SER A 603 -27.13 28.26 45.03
C SER A 603 -28.00 28.34 46.29
N GLN A 604 -28.74 27.28 46.61
CA GLN A 604 -29.51 27.17 47.86
C GLN A 604 -28.59 27.10 49.09
N LEU A 605 -27.51 26.31 49.02
CA LEU A 605 -26.52 26.20 50.10
C LEU A 605 -25.81 27.54 50.33
N GLU A 606 -25.44 28.25 49.26
CA GLU A 606 -24.84 29.59 49.36
C GLU A 606 -25.79 30.58 50.05
N CYS A 607 -27.09 30.52 49.76
CA CYS A 607 -28.11 31.32 50.46
C CYS A 607 -28.19 30.98 51.95
N VAL A 608 -28.08 29.71 52.34
CA VAL A 608 -28.02 29.28 53.75
C VAL A 608 -26.74 29.78 54.42
N ILE A 609 -25.58 29.67 53.77
CA ILE A 609 -24.30 30.17 54.28
C ILE A 609 -24.36 31.69 54.49
N ARG A 610 -24.89 32.45 53.51
CA ARG A 610 -25.08 33.91 53.64
C ARG A 610 -25.98 34.27 54.82
N LYS A 611 -27.08 33.52 55.06
CA LYS A 611 -27.92 33.69 56.26
C LYS A 611 -27.15 33.41 57.54
N PHE A 612 -26.39 32.33 57.60
CA PHE A 612 -25.60 31.97 58.79
C PHE A 612 -24.54 33.03 59.13
N ILE A 613 -23.84 33.56 58.13
CA ILE A 613 -22.88 34.67 58.30
C ILE A 613 -23.58 35.92 58.86
N LEU A 614 -24.77 36.26 58.35
CA LEU A 614 -25.55 37.40 58.85
C LEU A 614 -26.03 37.21 60.28
N GLU A 615 -26.52 36.02 60.66
CA GLU A 615 -26.89 35.73 62.05
C GLU A 615 -25.66 35.72 62.97
N HIS A 616 -24.53 35.13 62.55
CA HIS A 616 -23.27 35.17 63.32
C HIS A 616 -22.86 36.62 63.62
N ALA A 617 -22.88 37.51 62.64
CA ALA A 617 -22.55 38.92 62.83
C ALA A 617 -23.51 39.63 63.81
N LYS A 618 -24.79 39.25 63.85
CA LYS A 618 -25.74 39.76 64.86
C LYS A 618 -25.42 39.23 66.26
N TYR A 619 -25.12 37.93 66.39
CA TYR A 619 -24.73 37.33 67.67
C TYR A 619 -23.43 37.93 68.20
N GLU A 620 -22.42 38.09 67.35
CA GLU A 620 -21.16 38.77 67.67
C GLU A 620 -21.40 40.19 68.19
N LYS A 621 -22.23 40.98 67.50
CA LYS A 621 -22.63 42.31 67.97
C LYS A 621 -23.32 42.25 69.34
N CYS A 622 -24.27 41.34 69.53
CA CYS A 622 -25.00 41.16 70.80
C CYS A 622 -24.05 40.79 71.96
N VAL A 623 -23.08 39.90 71.72
CA VAL A 623 -22.04 39.51 72.68
C VAL A 623 -21.13 40.71 72.99
N MET A 624 -20.76 41.51 71.99
CA MET A 624 -19.95 42.71 72.19
C MET A 624 -20.68 43.80 72.98
N ASP A 625 -21.97 44.00 72.72
CA ASP A 625 -22.80 44.99 73.44
C ASP A 625 -23.04 44.53 74.89
N THR A 626 -23.46 43.28 75.11
CA THR A 626 -23.62 42.72 76.48
C THR A 626 -22.31 42.66 77.27
N SER A 627 -21.17 42.40 76.62
CA SER A 627 -19.83 42.47 77.25
C SER A 627 -19.45 43.90 77.66
N ARG A 628 -19.87 44.91 76.89
CA ARG A 628 -19.72 46.34 77.25
C ARG A 628 -20.57 46.68 78.48
N ASP A 629 -21.84 46.29 78.47
CA ASP A 629 -22.77 46.59 79.56
C ASP A 629 -22.38 45.87 80.85
N LEU A 630 -21.91 44.62 80.77
CA LEU A 630 -21.35 43.88 81.91
C LEU A 630 -20.09 44.57 82.47
N ARG A 631 -19.23 45.14 81.61
CA ARG A 631 -18.05 45.90 82.04
C ARG A 631 -18.43 47.19 82.76
N LEU A 632 -19.41 47.93 82.24
CA LEU A 632 -19.95 49.13 82.89
C LEU A 632 -20.58 48.79 84.24
N THR A 633 -21.39 47.74 84.30
CA THR A 633 -22.00 47.22 85.53
C THR A 633 -20.93 46.81 86.54
N LYS A 634 -19.88 46.11 86.09
CA LYS A 634 -18.74 45.74 86.95
C LYS A 634 -18.05 46.97 87.53
N SER A 635 -17.78 48.02 86.73
CA SER A 635 -17.19 49.26 87.25
C SER A 635 -18.11 49.98 88.24
N TRP A 636 -19.42 50.01 87.97
CA TRP A 636 -20.39 50.60 88.89
C TRP A 636 -20.45 49.84 90.24
N VAL A 637 -20.46 48.50 90.20
CA VAL A 637 -20.39 47.66 91.41
C VAL A 637 -19.07 47.85 92.15
N SER A 638 -17.94 47.96 91.45
CA SER A 638 -16.64 48.26 92.08
C SER A 638 -16.66 49.60 92.82
N ASN A 639 -17.15 50.67 92.19
CA ASN A 639 -17.30 51.97 92.83
C ASN A 639 -18.26 51.91 94.03
N ALA A 640 -19.39 51.21 93.93
CA ALA A 640 -20.32 51.04 95.04
C ALA A 640 -19.73 50.23 96.20
N ILE A 641 -18.84 49.25 95.93
CA ILE A 641 -18.09 48.55 96.97
C ILE A 641 -17.10 49.52 97.64
N GLU A 642 -16.36 50.32 96.88
CA GLU A 642 -15.44 51.34 97.43
C GLU A 642 -16.19 52.38 98.30
N GLU A 643 -17.35 52.85 97.85
CA GLU A 643 -18.24 53.74 98.62
C GLU A 643 -18.74 53.08 99.91
N THR A 644 -19.20 51.82 99.85
CA THR A 644 -19.67 51.10 101.05
C THR A 644 -18.53 50.78 102.01
N GLU A 645 -17.31 50.53 101.55
CA GLU A 645 -16.13 50.44 102.41
C GLU A 645 -15.76 51.78 103.05
N GLY A 646 -15.91 52.89 102.32
CA GLY A 646 -15.77 54.25 102.84
C GLY A 646 -16.77 54.53 103.97
N LEU A 647 -18.06 54.33 103.70
CA LEU A 647 -19.14 54.46 104.70
C LEU A 647 -18.95 53.52 105.88
N LYS A 648 -18.44 52.30 105.67
CA LYS A 648 -18.15 51.35 106.76
C LYS A 648 -17.01 51.84 107.67
N LYS A 649 -16.00 52.52 107.13
CA LYS A 649 -14.95 53.18 107.92
C LYS A 649 -15.54 54.35 108.71
N GLU A 650 -16.35 55.20 108.08
CA GLU A 650 -17.03 56.32 108.75
C GLU A 650 -17.95 55.85 109.89
N VAL A 651 -18.73 54.78 109.67
CA VAL A 651 -19.57 54.15 110.72
C VAL A 651 -18.72 53.58 111.85
N ALA A 652 -17.53 53.02 111.57
CA ALA A 652 -16.62 52.55 112.61
C ALA A 652 -16.03 53.73 113.42
N ASP A 653 -15.67 54.83 112.78
CA ASP A 653 -15.18 56.05 113.43
C ASP A 653 -16.27 56.72 114.27
N LEU A 654 -17.51 56.79 113.77
CA LEU A 654 -18.68 57.26 114.53
C LEU A 654 -19.01 56.34 115.70
N GLY A 655 -18.90 55.02 115.53
CA GLY A 655 -19.04 54.04 116.61
C GLY A 655 -18.01 54.25 117.72
N LYS A 656 -16.75 54.51 117.34
CA LYS A 656 -15.69 54.86 118.30
C LYS A 656 -15.97 56.18 119.03
N GLN A 657 -16.41 57.22 118.31
CA GLN A 657 -16.83 58.48 118.94
C GLN A 657 -18.02 58.30 119.90
N LEU A 658 -18.91 57.34 119.63
CA LEU A 658 -20.03 57.01 120.52
C LEU A 658 -19.55 56.30 121.79
N GLU A 659 -18.62 55.34 121.67
CA GLU A 659 -18.00 54.67 122.83
C GLU A 659 -17.24 55.69 123.70
N ASP A 660 -16.44 56.58 123.10
CA ASP A 660 -15.74 57.67 123.82
C ASP A 660 -16.72 58.62 124.55
N LYS A 661 -17.92 58.85 123.99
CA LYS A 661 -18.98 59.65 124.63
C LYS A 661 -19.64 58.88 125.78
N LYS A 662 -19.87 57.59 125.63
CA LYS A 662 -20.44 56.69 126.63
C LYS A 662 -19.50 56.48 127.83
N GLU A 663 -18.19 56.45 127.62
CA GLU A 663 -17.21 56.51 128.71
C GLU A 663 -17.29 57.85 129.47
N ARG A 664 -17.36 58.98 128.76
CA ARG A 664 -17.57 60.30 129.38
C ARG A 664 -18.88 60.38 130.15
N GLU A 665 -19.95 59.81 129.62
CA GLU A 665 -21.25 59.69 130.30
C GLU A 665 -21.12 58.85 131.58
N SER A 666 -20.43 57.71 131.54
CA SER A 666 -20.16 56.89 132.75
C SER A 666 -19.36 57.66 133.82
N ILE A 667 -18.41 58.51 133.41
CA ILE A 667 -17.68 59.39 134.32
C ILE A 667 -18.63 60.43 134.95
N LEU A 668 -19.53 61.03 134.16
CA LEU A 668 -20.52 61.99 134.65
C LEU A 668 -21.54 61.33 135.60
N VAL A 669 -22.04 60.13 135.28
CA VAL A 669 -22.93 59.36 136.18
C VAL A 669 -22.27 59.11 137.54
N LYS A 670 -20.99 58.72 137.57
CA LYS A 670 -20.21 58.58 138.82
C LYS A 670 -19.96 59.90 139.57
N GLN A 671 -20.04 61.04 138.89
CA GLN A 671 -20.03 62.36 139.54
C GLN A 671 -21.41 62.70 140.12
N VAL A 672 -22.50 62.34 139.43
CA VAL A 672 -23.88 62.50 139.91
C VAL A 672 -24.11 61.67 141.18
N GLU A 673 -23.74 60.39 141.21
CA GLU A 673 -23.82 59.55 142.44
C GLU A 673 -23.11 60.20 143.64
N LYS A 674 -21.94 60.81 143.42
CA LYS A 674 -21.20 61.51 144.49
C LYS A 674 -21.90 62.78 144.99
N LEU A 675 -22.69 63.45 144.15
CA LEU A 675 -23.50 64.60 144.55
C LEU A 675 -24.79 64.14 145.26
N GLU A 676 -25.37 63.02 144.83
CA GLU A 676 -26.57 62.43 145.43
C GLU A 676 -26.31 61.94 146.87
N ILE A 677 -25.15 61.31 147.13
CA ILE A 677 -24.71 60.94 148.48
C ILE A 677 -24.53 62.18 149.38
N LYS A 678 -24.13 63.34 148.84
CA LYS A 678 -24.09 64.60 149.61
C LYS A 678 -25.49 65.12 149.91
N ALA A 679 -26.38 65.14 148.92
CA ALA A 679 -27.76 65.63 149.09
C ALA A 679 -28.54 64.81 150.13
N ASN A 680 -28.37 63.48 150.16
CA ASN A 680 -28.99 62.62 151.17
C ASN A 680 -28.50 62.90 152.59
N LYS A 681 -27.28 63.43 152.76
CA LYS A 681 -26.76 63.83 154.07
C LYS A 681 -27.39 65.15 154.55
N GLU A 682 -27.51 66.13 153.66
CA GLU A 682 -28.22 67.40 153.92
C GLU A 682 -29.72 67.18 154.18
N GLY A 683 -30.33 66.14 153.57
CA GLY A 683 -31.70 65.72 153.87
C GLY A 683 -31.91 65.37 155.35
N SER A 684 -31.00 64.56 155.93
CA SER A 684 -31.10 64.16 157.34
C SER A 684 -30.93 65.30 158.34
N GLU A 685 -30.24 66.39 157.98
CA GLU A 685 -30.13 67.60 158.80
C GLU A 685 -31.40 68.47 158.71
N LYS A 686 -32.19 68.31 157.63
CA LYS A 686 -33.42 69.05 157.39
C LYS A 686 -34.60 68.49 158.18
N ASP A 687 -34.69 67.17 158.34
CA ASP A 687 -35.75 66.52 159.13
C ASP A 687 -35.69 66.92 160.62
N GLY A 688 -34.48 67.05 161.19
CA GLY A 688 -34.30 67.55 162.56
C GLY A 688 -34.72 69.01 162.77
N LEU A 689 -34.78 69.82 161.72
CA LEU A 689 -35.33 71.18 161.77
C LEU A 689 -36.86 71.20 161.67
N VAL A 690 -37.46 70.24 160.96
CA VAL A 690 -38.93 70.11 160.84
C VAL A 690 -39.55 69.74 162.19
N GLU A 691 -38.91 68.86 162.95
CA GLU A 691 -39.39 68.46 164.28
C GLU A 691 -39.33 69.63 165.29
N ALA A 692 -38.27 70.45 165.24
CA ALA A 692 -38.15 71.66 166.04
C ALA A 692 -39.18 72.76 165.67
N ILE A 693 -39.61 72.84 164.41
CA ILE A 693 -40.69 73.75 163.97
C ILE A 693 -42.03 73.32 164.57
N HIS A 694 -42.32 72.01 164.63
CA HIS A 694 -43.59 71.52 165.17
C HIS A 694 -43.76 71.82 166.67
N GLU A 695 -42.67 71.77 167.44
CA GLU A 695 -42.63 72.18 168.85
C GLU A 695 -42.94 73.69 169.04
N LEU A 696 -42.52 74.54 168.09
CA LEU A 696 -42.77 75.99 168.11
C LEU A 696 -44.21 76.34 167.74
N GLU A 697 -44.79 75.68 166.73
CA GLU A 697 -46.20 75.86 166.33
C GLU A 697 -47.20 75.52 167.46
N LYS A 698 -46.85 74.57 168.33
CA LYS A 698 -47.64 74.23 169.51
C LYS A 698 -47.63 75.36 170.54
N ARG A 699 -46.46 75.97 170.77
CA ARG A 699 -46.29 77.13 171.67
C ARG A 699 -46.98 78.40 171.16
N GLN A 700 -47.04 78.59 169.84
CA GLN A 700 -47.74 79.73 169.24
C GLN A 700 -49.25 79.69 169.52
N ARG A 701 -49.89 78.51 169.36
CA ARG A 701 -51.33 78.34 169.65
C ARG A 701 -51.71 78.59 171.11
N GLU A 702 -50.80 78.33 172.06
CA GLU A 702 -51.02 78.63 173.48
C GLU A 702 -50.93 80.14 173.77
N LEU A 703 -50.07 80.88 173.06
CA LEU A 703 -49.93 82.34 173.19
C LEU A 703 -51.07 83.11 172.51
N GLU A 704 -51.56 82.65 171.34
CA GLU A 704 -52.71 83.25 170.66
C GLU A 704 -53.96 83.21 171.55
N LYS A 705 -54.19 82.09 172.26
CA LYS A 705 -55.31 81.95 173.20
C LYS A 705 -55.27 82.97 174.34
N MET A 706 -54.08 83.32 174.86
CA MET A 706 -53.93 84.34 175.91
C MET A 706 -54.04 85.79 175.40
N MET A 707 -53.96 86.04 174.08
CA MET A 707 -54.22 87.39 173.55
C MET A 707 -55.73 87.67 173.44
N GLU A 708 -56.53 86.68 173.07
CA GLU A 708 -57.98 86.86 172.88
C GLU A 708 -58.68 87.24 174.20
N GLU A 709 -58.37 86.51 175.28
CA GLU A 709 -58.86 86.80 176.65
C GLU A 709 -58.46 88.19 177.16
N LYS A 710 -57.40 88.80 176.59
CA LYS A 710 -56.95 90.16 176.93
C LYS A 710 -57.65 91.27 176.13
N ASN A 711 -58.15 90.97 174.94
CA ASN A 711 -58.85 91.96 174.11
C ASN A 711 -60.27 92.23 174.63
N GLU A 712 -60.95 91.24 175.19
CA GLU A 712 -62.27 91.44 175.82
C GLU A 712 -62.21 92.44 176.99
N GLY A 713 -61.14 92.41 177.79
CA GLY A 713 -60.93 93.37 178.89
C GLY A 713 -60.63 94.81 178.45
N MET A 714 -60.16 95.03 177.22
CA MET A 714 -59.79 96.36 176.70
C MET A 714 -60.98 97.19 176.20
N VAL A 715 -62.13 96.56 175.91
CA VAL A 715 -63.29 97.27 175.36
C VAL A 715 -64.04 98.04 176.45
N GLY A 716 -64.26 97.45 177.63
CA GLY A 716 -65.05 98.06 178.71
C GLY A 716 -64.56 99.44 179.20
N LEU A 717 -63.24 99.68 179.17
CA LEU A 717 -62.62 100.96 179.59
C LEU A 717 -62.82 102.12 178.59
N LYS A 718 -63.41 101.87 177.41
CA LYS A 718 -63.52 102.86 176.32
C LYS A 718 -64.85 103.63 176.33
N GLU A 719 -65.92 103.01 176.81
CA GLU A 719 -67.24 103.65 176.93
C GLU A 719 -67.29 104.67 178.08
N GLU A 720 -66.73 104.34 179.26
CA GLU A 720 -66.75 105.22 180.43
C GLU A 720 -66.10 106.60 180.17
N LYS A 721 -65.03 106.63 179.37
CA LYS A 721 -64.33 107.88 179.01
C LYS A 721 -65.13 108.80 178.07
N LYS A 722 -66.09 108.27 177.29
CA LYS A 722 -66.90 109.10 176.38
C LYS A 722 -67.96 109.89 177.12
N GLU A 723 -68.49 109.34 178.22
CA GLU A 723 -69.61 109.96 178.94
C GLU A 723 -69.14 111.15 179.81
N ALA A 724 -67.94 111.07 180.39
CA ALA A 724 -67.33 112.19 181.11
C ALA A 724 -67.10 113.45 180.25
N ILE A 725 -66.88 113.30 178.93
CA ILE A 725 -66.59 114.42 178.03
C ILE A 725 -67.86 115.17 177.63
N ARG A 726 -69.01 114.49 177.48
CA ARG A 726 -70.28 115.16 177.09
C ARG A 726 -70.78 116.15 178.14
N GLN A 727 -70.61 115.84 179.42
CA GLN A 727 -71.09 116.68 180.51
C GLN A 727 -70.32 118.01 180.64
N LEU A 728 -69.08 118.08 180.13
CA LEU A 728 -68.25 119.29 180.17
C LEU A 728 -68.56 120.31 179.05
N CYS A 729 -69.03 119.88 177.89
CA CYS A 729 -69.17 120.78 176.73
C CYS A 729 -70.38 121.73 176.82
N MET A 730 -71.56 121.25 177.25
CA MET A 730 -72.76 122.11 177.30
C MET A 730 -72.69 123.23 178.33
N LEU A 731 -71.86 123.10 179.37
CA LEU A 731 -71.67 124.14 180.39
C LEU A 731 -70.98 125.40 179.83
N ILE A 732 -70.22 125.26 178.74
CA ILE A 732 -69.41 126.35 178.16
C ILE A 732 -70.24 127.21 177.20
N GLU A 733 -71.19 126.62 176.47
CA GLU A 733 -72.04 127.35 175.50
C GLU A 733 -73.01 128.31 176.21
N TYR A 734 -73.54 127.94 177.38
CA TYR A 734 -74.41 128.78 178.22
C TYR A 734 -73.79 130.15 178.60
N HIS A 735 -72.46 130.27 178.59
CA HIS A 735 -71.75 131.48 179.01
C HIS A 735 -71.27 132.38 177.88
N ARG A 736 -71.24 131.92 176.61
CA ARG A 736 -70.69 132.72 175.50
C ARG A 736 -71.71 133.66 174.85
N ASP A 737 -72.89 133.16 174.51
CA ASP A 737 -73.89 133.93 173.75
C ASP A 737 -74.43 135.16 174.51
N ARG A 738 -74.26 135.18 175.84
CA ARG A 738 -74.64 136.29 176.71
C ARG A 738 -73.68 137.49 176.66
N TYR A 739 -72.48 137.35 176.10
CA TYR A 739 -71.44 138.39 176.15
C TYR A 739 -71.35 139.22 174.85
N ASP A 740 -71.50 138.58 173.68
CA ASP A 740 -71.15 139.23 172.41
C ASP A 740 -72.31 140.05 171.79
N PHE A 741 -73.58 139.67 171.96
CA PHE A 741 -74.69 140.34 171.25
C PHE A 741 -75.02 141.77 171.73
N LEU A 742 -74.88 142.08 173.03
CA LEU A 742 -75.20 143.41 173.58
C LEU A 742 -74.00 144.37 173.63
N LYS A 743 -72.80 143.91 173.27
CA LYS A 743 -71.60 144.74 173.17
C LYS A 743 -71.59 145.61 171.91
N ASP A 744 -72.30 145.19 170.86
CA ASP A 744 -72.31 145.85 169.55
C ASP A 744 -73.23 147.09 169.47
N GLU A 745 -74.17 147.27 170.42
CA GLU A 745 -75.23 148.28 170.29
C GLU A 745 -74.81 149.71 170.72
N VAL A 746 -73.57 149.91 171.18
CA VAL A 746 -73.17 151.13 171.91
C VAL A 746 -72.43 152.21 171.09
N LEU A 747 -71.74 151.91 169.97
CA LEU A 747 -70.53 152.70 169.66
C LEU A 747 -70.39 153.59 168.40
N LYS A 748 -71.33 153.71 167.43
CA LYS A 748 -71.02 154.51 166.19
C LYS A 748 -71.99 155.54 165.58
N LEU A 749 -73.18 155.85 166.12
CA LEU A 749 -73.91 157.07 165.68
C LEU A 749 -74.65 157.83 166.80
N ASN A 750 -74.22 159.07 167.02
CA ASN A 750 -74.97 160.26 167.46
C ASN A 750 -76.39 160.06 168.07
N VAL A 751 -76.54 160.38 169.36
CA VAL A 751 -77.00 161.70 169.85
C VAL A 751 -76.78 161.84 171.36
N LYS A 752 -76.35 163.04 171.77
CA LYS A 752 -76.31 163.62 173.13
C LYS A 752 -76.60 162.72 174.36
N GLY A 753 -75.52 162.29 174.99
CA GLY A 753 -75.30 162.48 176.42
C GLY A 753 -75.85 161.43 177.39
N GLY A 754 -75.20 161.35 178.56
CA GLY A 754 -75.74 160.75 179.77
C GLY A 754 -75.20 159.36 180.12
N GLN A 755 -74.46 159.33 181.25
CA GLN A 755 -74.54 158.29 182.30
C GLN A 755 -74.08 156.85 181.93
N SER A 756 -73.49 156.03 182.79
CA SER A 756 -73.14 156.05 184.21
C SER A 756 -72.61 154.63 184.52
N VAL A 757 -71.74 154.49 185.52
CA VAL A 757 -71.64 153.38 186.49
C VAL A 757 -72.40 152.08 186.10
N ARG A 758 -71.74 150.93 185.93
CA ARG A 758 -70.97 150.26 186.99
C ARG A 758 -70.03 149.18 186.45
#